data_AF-A0A371FCY3-F1
#
_entry.id   AF-A0A371FCY3-F1
#
_cell.length_a   1.000
_cell.length_b   1.000
_cell.length_c   1.000
_cell.angle_alpha   90.00
_cell.angle_beta   90.00
_cell.angle_gamma   90.00
#
_symmetry.space_group_name_H-M   'P 1'
#
loop_
_entity.id
_entity.type
_entity.pdbx_description
1 polymer ?
#
loop_
_entity_poly.entity_id
_entity_poly.type
_entity_poly.pdbx_seq_one_letter_code
_entity_poly.pdbx_strand_id
1 'polypeptide(L)'
;MASSTLFQPLPFSLKNPKPPTLFTVRAQSPLAASAKQRRPADQNIRDEARRNNAAQERQMFSAKYVAFNADPSSTESYSLDEIVYRSQSGGLLDVEHDMAALKRFDGEYWRSLFDSRVGKTTWPYGSGVWSKKEWVLPEIHDDDIISAFEGNSNLFWAERFGKQFLGMNDLWVKHCGISHTGSFKDLGMTVLVSQVNRLRKMNRPVVGVGCASTGDTSAALSAYCASAGIPSIVFLPANRISLAQLVQPIANGAFVLSIDTDFDGCMQLIREVTAELPIYLANSLNSLRLEGQKTAAIEILQQFDWQVPDWVIVPGGNLGNIYAFYKGFKMCQDLGLVDKIPRLVCAQAANADPLYLYFKSGWKEFKPMRPSTTFASAIQIGDPVSIDRAVHALKSCNGIVEEATEEELMDAMAQADSTGMFICPHTGVALNALFKLRKSGVIQATDRTVVVSTAHGLKFTQSKIDYHSRDIRDMPCPHANPPMQVKADFGSVMDVLKTRTNLPIPRYEFGLKCIHSPPSSLLGETESKTSSSKSAEPLPELLMLSILTKSPCTRNLHAGILNGGGGGGGGIGIKGDSCQQLFILLHYHVYVLDALFFQLKSAVTINVRIVVKPPPFVSGEPRRVLAEIRVGVEAPEPVIRRSIRILVPGWRCWRV
;
A
#
# COMPACT_ATOMS: atom_id res chain seq x y z
N MET A 1 -35.87 -17.04 -47.06
CA MET A 1 -36.75 -18.21 -46.91
C MET A 1 -36.47 -18.78 -45.53
N ALA A 2 -37.10 -18.35 -44.43
CA ALA A 2 -38.50 -18.49 -44.00
C ALA A 2 -38.89 -19.91 -43.53
N SER A 3 -39.69 -19.96 -42.44
CA SER A 3 -40.33 -21.11 -41.73
C SER A 3 -39.55 -21.57 -40.46
N SER A 4 -39.95 -21.45 -39.17
CA SER A 4 -41.22 -21.36 -38.41
C SER A 4 -42.20 -22.50 -38.76
N THR A 5 -42.83 -23.33 -37.89
CA THR A 5 -43.32 -23.17 -36.51
C THR A 5 -44.02 -24.49 -36.06
N LEU A 6 -44.15 -24.73 -34.74
CA LEU A 6 -45.25 -25.42 -34.00
C LEU A 6 -45.44 -26.96 -34.15
N PHE A 7 -46.11 -27.73 -33.27
CA PHE A 7 -46.28 -27.89 -31.80
C PHE A 7 -47.25 -29.10 -31.60
N GLN A 8 -47.03 -29.97 -30.58
CA GLN A 8 -48.01 -30.83 -29.82
C GLN A 8 -48.66 -32.12 -30.43
N PRO A 9 -49.27 -33.06 -29.62
CA PRO A 9 -49.23 -33.33 -28.15
C PRO A 9 -49.33 -34.83 -27.63
N LEU A 10 -49.20 -35.01 -26.28
CA LEU A 10 -49.75 -36.05 -25.33
C LEU A 10 -49.11 -37.46 -25.17
N PRO A 11 -49.30 -38.22 -24.03
CA PRO A 11 -50.16 -37.98 -22.85
C PRO A 11 -49.53 -38.16 -21.43
N PHE A 12 -50.22 -37.60 -20.44
CA PHE A 12 -50.06 -37.81 -18.99
C PHE A 12 -50.61 -39.20 -18.56
N SER A 13 -49.90 -39.91 -17.66
CA SER A 13 -50.47 -40.99 -16.86
C SER A 13 -49.93 -40.96 -15.43
N LEU A 14 -50.84 -40.78 -14.47
CA LEU A 14 -50.63 -40.80 -13.03
C LEU A 14 -50.26 -42.20 -12.53
N LYS A 15 -49.12 -42.32 -11.84
CA LYS A 15 -48.88 -43.39 -10.86
C LYS A 15 -48.18 -42.79 -9.64
N ASN A 16 -48.91 -42.76 -8.51
CA ASN A 16 -48.38 -42.44 -7.18
C ASN A 16 -47.40 -43.54 -6.70
N PRO A 17 -46.25 -43.15 -6.13
CA PRO A 17 -45.61 -43.95 -5.10
C PRO A 17 -45.49 -43.19 -3.77
N LYS A 18 -45.61 -44.00 -2.71
CA LYS A 18 -45.66 -43.72 -1.27
C LYS A 18 -44.65 -42.67 -0.75
N PRO A 19 -44.96 -41.98 0.36
CA PRO A 19 -44.05 -41.05 1.01
C PRO A 19 -42.81 -41.81 1.54
N PRO A 20 -41.58 -41.34 1.27
CA PRO A 20 -40.39 -41.95 1.82
C PRO A 20 -40.31 -41.65 3.33
N THR A 21 -40.02 -42.73 4.07
CA THR A 21 -39.65 -42.82 5.48
C THR A 21 -38.76 -41.67 5.95
N LEU A 22 -39.12 -41.09 7.10
CA LEU A 22 -38.28 -40.21 7.91
C LEU A 22 -36.92 -40.85 8.16
N PHE A 23 -35.91 -40.45 7.39
CA PHE A 23 -34.52 -40.62 7.77
C PHE A 23 -34.25 -39.64 8.90
N THR A 24 -34.19 -40.15 10.13
CA THR A 24 -33.52 -39.50 11.26
C THR A 24 -32.10 -39.16 10.82
N VAL A 25 -31.88 -37.90 10.46
CA VAL A 25 -30.55 -37.31 10.41
C VAL A 25 -30.01 -37.40 11.84
N ARG A 26 -29.14 -38.39 12.08
CA ARG A 26 -28.22 -38.32 13.22
C ARG A 26 -27.55 -36.96 13.10
N ALA A 27 -27.83 -36.07 14.05
CA ALA A 27 -27.07 -34.85 14.23
C ALA A 27 -25.61 -35.27 14.23
N GLN A 28 -24.88 -34.90 13.17
CA GLN A 28 -23.43 -34.96 13.19
C GLN A 28 -23.03 -34.15 14.41
N SER A 29 -22.27 -34.80 15.30
CA SER A 29 -21.61 -34.13 16.42
C SER A 29 -21.02 -32.82 15.91
N PRO A 30 -21.15 -31.69 16.63
CA PRO A 30 -20.50 -30.47 16.21
C PRO A 30 -19.04 -30.80 15.94
N LEU A 31 -18.59 -30.55 14.69
CA LEU A 31 -17.17 -30.56 14.32
C LEU A 31 -16.45 -29.92 15.50
N ALA A 32 -15.65 -30.71 16.21
CA ALA A 32 -14.86 -30.22 17.31
C ALA A 32 -14.13 -29.00 16.76
N ALA A 33 -14.49 -27.81 17.24
CA ALA A 33 -13.77 -26.61 16.93
C ALA A 33 -12.30 -26.95 17.17
N SER A 34 -11.47 -26.99 16.13
CA SER A 34 -10.05 -27.28 16.32
C SER A 34 -9.61 -26.22 17.32
N ALA A 35 -9.31 -26.65 18.55
CA ALA A 35 -8.91 -25.73 19.59
C ALA A 35 -7.77 -24.94 18.96
N LYS A 36 -7.93 -23.60 18.83
CA LYS A 36 -6.87 -22.75 18.32
C LYS A 36 -5.68 -23.00 19.24
N GLN A 37 -4.76 -23.87 18.84
CA GLN A 37 -3.53 -24.14 19.57
C GLN A 37 -2.77 -22.83 19.53
N ARG A 38 -2.95 -22.02 20.58
CA ARG A 38 -2.14 -20.84 20.78
C ARG A 38 -0.74 -21.34 21.09
N ARG A 39 0.25 -20.85 20.34
CA ARG A 39 1.66 -21.15 20.62
C ARG A 39 1.95 -20.78 22.08
N PRO A 40 2.55 -21.69 22.86
CA PRO A 40 3.05 -21.36 24.20
C PRO A 40 3.97 -20.13 24.16
N ALA A 41 3.97 -19.33 25.22
CA ALA A 41 4.68 -18.04 25.26
C ALA A 41 6.21 -18.18 25.10
N ASP A 42 6.75 -19.36 25.39
CA ASP A 42 8.16 -19.74 25.28
C ASP A 42 8.53 -20.31 23.89
N GLN A 43 7.58 -20.48 22.97
CA GLN A 43 7.82 -21.07 21.66
C GLN A 43 7.71 -20.05 20.53
N ASN A 44 8.77 -19.91 19.74
CA ASN A 44 8.78 -19.07 18.55
C ASN A 44 8.65 -19.92 17.26
N ILE A 45 8.22 -19.32 16.15
CA ILE A 45 8.19 -19.94 14.82
C ILE A 45 9.55 -20.51 14.40
N ARG A 46 10.66 -19.99 14.93
CA ARG A 46 12.01 -20.54 14.72
C ARG A 46 12.18 -21.89 15.41
N ASP A 47 11.72 -22.04 16.65
CA ASP A 47 11.80 -23.31 17.38
C ASP A 47 10.87 -24.36 16.77
N GLU A 48 9.71 -23.93 16.27
CA GLU A 48 8.81 -24.77 15.48
C GLU A 48 9.47 -25.24 14.18
N ALA A 49 10.12 -24.35 13.44
CA ALA A 49 10.86 -24.71 12.23
C ALA A 49 12.00 -25.70 12.54
N ARG A 50 12.76 -25.51 13.63
CA ARG A 50 13.79 -26.49 14.05
C ARG A 50 13.19 -27.88 14.28
N ARG A 51 12.05 -27.98 14.96
CA ARG A 51 11.38 -29.27 15.21
C ARG A 51 10.91 -29.93 13.92
N ASN A 52 10.36 -29.15 13.00
CA ASN A 52 9.89 -29.67 11.71
C ASN A 52 11.04 -30.08 10.78
N ASN A 53 12.18 -29.38 10.83
CA ASN A 53 13.36 -29.66 10.01
C ASN A 53 14.28 -30.75 10.58
N ALA A 54 14.17 -31.09 11.88
CA ALA A 54 14.99 -32.14 12.50
C ALA A 54 14.78 -33.54 11.86
N ALA A 55 13.77 -33.71 11.02
CA ALA A 55 13.45 -34.93 10.29
C ALA A 55 13.84 -34.93 8.79
N GLN A 56 14.31 -33.80 8.23
CA GLN A 56 14.72 -33.73 6.81
C GLN A 56 16.23 -33.89 6.66
N GLU A 57 16.63 -34.92 5.91
CA GLU A 57 18.04 -35.21 5.58
C GLU A 57 18.74 -34.02 4.89
N ARG A 58 20.04 -33.93 5.17
CA ARG A 58 20.94 -32.81 4.86
C ARG A 58 21.25 -32.69 3.36
N GLN A 59 21.24 -31.43 2.90
CA GLN A 59 21.93 -30.83 1.74
C GLN A 59 21.96 -31.64 0.42
N MET A 60 20.88 -31.51 -0.37
CA MET A 60 20.87 -31.88 -1.80
C MET A 60 21.33 -30.75 -2.73
N PHE A 61 21.35 -29.49 -2.27
CA PHE A 61 21.60 -28.32 -3.11
C PHE A 61 22.77 -27.52 -2.56
N SER A 62 23.56 -26.93 -3.45
CA SER A 62 24.73 -26.12 -3.11
C SER A 62 24.87 -24.94 -4.07
N ALA A 63 25.64 -23.94 -3.64
CA ALA A 63 26.01 -22.81 -4.47
C ALA A 63 27.41 -22.30 -4.11
N LYS A 64 28.09 -21.70 -5.07
CA LYS A 64 29.47 -21.22 -4.94
C LYS A 64 29.67 -19.90 -5.68
N TYR A 65 30.70 -19.16 -5.31
CA TYR A 65 31.15 -18.05 -6.14
C TYR A 65 31.95 -18.57 -7.34
N VAL A 66 31.71 -17.98 -8.51
CA VAL A 66 32.48 -18.21 -9.74
C VAL A 66 32.83 -16.86 -10.36
N ALA A 67 33.87 -16.80 -11.19
CA ALA A 67 34.16 -15.60 -11.97
C ALA A 67 33.04 -15.37 -13.01
N PHE A 68 32.47 -14.16 -13.03
CA PHE A 68 31.38 -13.82 -13.93
C PHE A 68 31.83 -13.86 -15.39
N ASN A 69 31.13 -14.64 -16.22
CA ASN A 69 31.38 -14.77 -17.66
C ASN A 69 32.85 -15.08 -17.99
N ALA A 70 33.51 -15.88 -17.14
CA ALA A 70 34.87 -16.32 -17.35
C ALA A 70 34.96 -17.33 -18.51
N ASP A 71 36.19 -17.51 -19.02
CA ASP A 71 36.50 -18.56 -19.99
C ASP A 71 36.07 -19.94 -19.43
N PRO A 72 35.46 -20.82 -20.24
CA PRO A 72 35.08 -22.18 -19.80
C PRO A 72 36.23 -23.01 -19.22
N SER A 73 37.49 -22.66 -19.52
CA SER A 73 38.68 -23.29 -18.93
C SER A 73 39.03 -22.78 -17.52
N SER A 74 38.40 -21.70 -17.06
CA SER A 74 38.59 -21.18 -15.71
C SER A 74 37.99 -22.14 -14.67
N THR A 75 38.84 -22.64 -13.77
CA THR A 75 38.42 -23.47 -12.64
C THR A 75 38.24 -22.65 -11.35
N GLU A 76 38.26 -21.32 -11.46
CA GLU A 76 38.17 -20.41 -10.32
C GLU A 76 36.78 -20.50 -9.67
N SER A 77 36.75 -20.96 -8.41
CA SER A 77 35.54 -20.94 -7.59
C SER A 77 35.88 -20.82 -6.11
N TYR A 78 34.95 -20.26 -5.34
CA TYR A 78 35.09 -20.05 -3.90
C TYR A 78 33.82 -20.49 -3.18
N SER A 79 33.98 -20.94 -1.94
CA SER A 79 32.83 -21.16 -1.07
C SER A 79 32.09 -19.85 -0.79
N LEU A 80 30.76 -19.91 -0.64
CA LEU A 80 29.98 -18.75 -0.15
C LEU A 80 30.35 -18.35 1.29
N ASP A 81 31.01 -19.26 2.02
CA ASP A 81 31.55 -19.01 3.35
C ASP A 81 32.92 -18.28 3.34
N GLU A 82 33.41 -17.88 2.16
CA GLU A 82 34.61 -17.06 1.98
C GLU A 82 34.25 -15.58 1.76
N ILE A 83 35.10 -14.67 2.26
CA ILE A 83 34.96 -13.23 2.05
C ILE A 83 35.77 -12.84 0.82
N VAL A 84 35.15 -12.93 -0.36
CA VAL A 84 35.77 -12.60 -1.65
C VAL A 84 34.87 -11.63 -2.41
N TYR A 85 35.45 -10.57 -2.97
CA TYR A 85 34.70 -9.51 -3.69
C TYR A 85 35.03 -9.43 -5.19
N ARG A 86 36.14 -10.04 -5.62
CA ARG A 86 36.63 -10.02 -7.00
C ARG A 86 37.24 -11.36 -7.35
N SER A 87 37.23 -11.69 -8.64
CA SER A 87 38.00 -12.82 -9.16
C SER A 87 39.51 -12.56 -9.09
N GLN A 88 40.33 -13.58 -9.33
CA GLN A 88 41.80 -13.48 -9.43
C GLN A 88 42.23 -12.50 -10.51
N SER A 89 41.44 -12.40 -11.59
CA SER A 89 41.64 -11.43 -12.67
C SER A 89 41.16 -10.00 -12.34
N GLY A 90 40.61 -9.78 -11.14
CA GLY A 90 40.03 -8.50 -10.72
C GLY A 90 38.59 -8.25 -11.19
N GLY A 91 38.01 -9.19 -11.93
CA GLY A 91 36.64 -9.16 -12.43
C GLY A 91 35.57 -9.36 -11.36
N LEU A 92 34.30 -9.30 -11.77
CA LEU A 92 33.15 -9.56 -10.90
C LEU A 92 33.00 -11.06 -10.62
N LEU A 93 32.54 -11.42 -9.43
CA LEU A 93 32.09 -12.78 -9.11
C LEU A 93 30.59 -12.93 -9.39
N ASP A 94 30.08 -14.12 -9.64
CA ASP A 94 28.65 -14.43 -9.61
C ASP A 94 28.38 -15.63 -8.71
N VAL A 95 27.13 -15.81 -8.28
CA VAL A 95 26.74 -17.01 -7.52
C VAL A 95 26.19 -18.05 -8.49
N GLU A 96 26.90 -19.17 -8.62
CA GLU A 96 26.49 -20.32 -9.40
C GLU A 96 25.86 -21.38 -8.47
N HIS A 97 24.67 -21.86 -8.83
CA HIS A 97 23.99 -22.96 -8.14
C HIS A 97 24.32 -24.28 -8.83
N ASP A 98 24.31 -25.39 -8.09
CA ASP A 98 24.37 -26.73 -8.68
C ASP A 98 23.10 -27.04 -9.49
N MET A 99 23.13 -26.64 -10.76
CA MET A 99 22.02 -26.85 -11.69
C MET A 99 21.79 -28.34 -11.97
N ALA A 100 22.79 -29.21 -11.81
CA ALA A 100 22.61 -30.65 -11.99
C ALA A 100 21.79 -31.24 -10.84
N ALA A 101 22.01 -30.79 -9.60
CA ALA A 101 21.17 -31.16 -8.46
C ALA A 101 19.75 -30.61 -8.59
N LEU A 102 19.60 -29.34 -8.97
CA LEU A 102 18.29 -28.69 -9.10
C LEU A 102 17.43 -29.33 -10.20
N LYS A 103 18.03 -29.74 -11.33
CA LYS A 103 17.34 -30.41 -12.45
C LYS A 103 16.86 -31.84 -12.15
N ARG A 104 17.22 -32.42 -11.00
CA ARG A 104 16.65 -33.71 -10.55
C ARG A 104 15.17 -33.58 -10.20
N PHE A 105 14.72 -32.35 -9.95
CA PHE A 105 13.33 -32.02 -9.72
C PHE A 105 12.80 -31.26 -10.93
N ASP A 106 11.65 -31.69 -11.43
CA ASP A 106 11.02 -31.08 -12.60
C ASP A 106 10.37 -29.72 -12.27
N GLY A 107 9.91 -29.03 -13.32
CA GLY A 107 9.29 -27.73 -13.16
C GLY A 107 7.98 -27.75 -12.36
N GLU A 108 7.21 -28.85 -12.44
CA GLU A 108 5.95 -28.98 -11.68
C GLU A 108 6.21 -29.09 -10.18
N TYR A 109 7.23 -29.84 -9.78
CA TYR A 109 7.70 -29.88 -8.42
C TYR A 109 8.04 -28.49 -7.90
N TRP A 110 8.85 -27.73 -8.64
CA TRP A 110 9.29 -26.41 -8.19
C TRP A 110 8.13 -25.41 -8.08
N ARG A 111 7.21 -25.40 -9.06
CA ARG A 111 5.97 -24.59 -8.98
C ARG A 111 5.17 -24.96 -7.73
N SER A 112 4.87 -26.24 -7.55
CA SER A 112 4.08 -26.74 -6.42
C SER A 112 4.73 -26.44 -5.06
N LEU A 113 6.06 -26.62 -4.96
CA LEU A 113 6.82 -26.32 -3.75
C LEU A 113 6.72 -24.84 -3.39
N PHE A 114 6.99 -23.95 -4.35
CA PHE A 114 6.95 -22.52 -4.12
C PHE A 114 5.53 -22.00 -3.88
N ASP A 115 4.52 -22.57 -4.55
CA ASP A 115 3.11 -22.21 -4.38
C ASP A 115 2.56 -22.65 -3.01
N SER A 116 2.98 -23.81 -2.51
CA SER A 116 2.69 -24.23 -1.13
C SER A 116 3.20 -23.23 -0.08
N ARG A 117 4.28 -22.52 -0.46
CA ARG A 117 4.93 -21.33 0.14
C ARG A 117 3.99 -20.17 0.45
N VAL A 118 3.04 -19.92 -0.45
CA VAL A 118 2.33 -18.64 -0.52
C VAL A 118 1.38 -18.47 0.67
N GLY A 119 1.36 -17.24 1.21
CA GLY A 119 0.49 -16.84 2.33
C GLY A 119 0.80 -17.52 3.66
N LYS A 120 1.95 -18.19 3.80
CA LYS A 120 2.37 -18.86 5.04
C LYS A 120 3.10 -17.89 5.96
N THR A 121 3.05 -18.16 7.26
CA THR A 121 3.81 -17.43 8.30
C THR A 121 4.83 -18.33 8.98
N THR A 122 5.16 -19.47 8.37
CA THR A 122 6.16 -20.42 8.86
C THR A 122 7.56 -19.88 8.63
N TRP A 123 8.48 -20.12 9.56
CA TRP A 123 9.88 -19.73 9.39
C TRP A 123 10.64 -20.73 8.50
N PRO A 124 11.49 -20.28 7.57
CA PRO A 124 11.70 -18.91 7.10
C PRO A 124 10.75 -18.51 5.94
N TYR A 125 9.91 -19.45 5.48
CA TYR A 125 9.15 -19.37 4.23
C TYR A 125 8.05 -18.30 4.15
N GLY A 126 7.79 -17.55 5.23
CA GLY A 126 6.95 -16.34 5.16
C GLY A 126 7.57 -15.21 4.34
N SER A 127 8.89 -15.23 4.11
CA SER A 127 9.59 -14.31 3.20
C SER A 127 9.43 -14.71 1.73
N GLY A 128 9.24 -13.73 0.86
CA GLY A 128 9.25 -13.92 -0.60
C GLY A 128 10.63 -14.36 -1.11
N VAL A 129 11.71 -14.00 -0.40
CA VAL A 129 13.07 -14.48 -0.69
C VAL A 129 13.24 -15.92 -0.20
N TRP A 130 13.01 -16.16 1.09
CA TRP A 130 13.30 -17.47 1.70
C TRP A 130 12.29 -18.56 1.34
N SER A 131 11.11 -18.20 0.82
CA SER A 131 10.22 -19.17 0.17
C SER A 131 10.83 -19.83 -1.07
N LYS A 132 11.99 -19.33 -1.55
CA LYS A 132 12.83 -19.93 -2.60
C LYS A 132 14.24 -20.25 -2.08
N LYS A 133 14.38 -20.58 -0.78
CA LYS A 133 15.66 -20.83 -0.10
C LYS A 133 16.62 -21.71 -0.91
N GLU A 134 16.11 -22.79 -1.50
CA GLU A 134 16.86 -23.77 -2.30
C GLU A 134 17.60 -23.12 -3.47
N TRP A 135 17.10 -22.00 -3.97
CA TRP A 135 17.66 -21.26 -5.10
C TRP A 135 18.35 -19.97 -4.67
N VAL A 136 18.53 -19.72 -3.36
CA VAL A 136 19.12 -18.47 -2.86
C VAL A 136 20.39 -18.76 -2.08
N LEU A 137 20.24 -19.41 -0.93
CA LEU A 137 21.35 -19.91 -0.11
C LEU A 137 20.95 -21.31 0.38
N PRO A 138 21.14 -22.35 -0.45
CA PRO A 138 20.63 -23.69 -0.12
C PRO A 138 21.26 -24.28 1.15
N GLU A 139 22.49 -23.88 1.45
CA GLU A 139 23.30 -24.46 2.53
C GLU A 139 23.16 -23.72 3.87
N ILE A 140 22.46 -22.58 3.91
CA ILE A 140 22.28 -21.83 5.15
C ILE A 140 21.32 -22.56 6.10
N HIS A 141 21.67 -22.59 7.39
CA HIS A 141 20.76 -23.11 8.40
C HIS A 141 19.67 -22.06 8.70
N ASP A 142 18.45 -22.52 8.99
CA ASP A 142 17.32 -21.60 9.23
C ASP A 142 17.52 -20.69 10.45
N ASP A 143 18.35 -21.12 11.41
CA ASP A 143 18.72 -20.30 12.57
C ASP A 143 19.65 -19.12 12.24
N ASP A 144 20.29 -19.16 11.09
CA ASP A 144 21.24 -18.14 10.65
C ASP A 144 20.55 -17.09 9.76
N ILE A 145 19.33 -17.39 9.30
CA ILE A 145 18.53 -16.48 8.48
C ILE A 145 18.11 -15.25 9.31
N ILE A 146 18.31 -14.08 8.71
CA ILE A 146 17.86 -12.77 9.19
C ILE A 146 16.86 -12.25 8.17
N SER A 147 15.59 -12.25 8.54
CA SER A 147 14.47 -11.86 7.67
C SER A 147 13.42 -11.09 8.47
N ALA A 148 12.82 -10.12 7.79
CA ALA A 148 11.64 -9.37 8.23
C ALA A 148 10.38 -9.81 7.45
N PHE A 149 10.43 -10.97 6.78
CA PHE A 149 9.44 -11.44 5.82
C PHE A 149 9.23 -10.49 4.63
N GLU A 150 10.33 -9.89 4.18
CA GLU A 150 10.44 -9.17 2.92
C GLU A 150 10.07 -10.02 1.70
N GLY A 151 9.76 -9.35 0.58
CA GLY A 151 9.21 -9.99 -0.62
C GLY A 151 7.69 -10.13 -0.53
N ASN A 152 7.11 -10.99 -1.38
CA ASN A 152 5.65 -11.10 -1.56
C ASN A 152 4.99 -9.76 -1.88
N SER A 153 5.73 -8.89 -2.58
CA SER A 153 5.33 -7.50 -2.80
C SER A 153 4.19 -7.39 -3.82
N ASN A 154 3.38 -6.36 -3.68
CA ASN A 154 2.20 -6.13 -4.51
C ASN A 154 2.57 -6.07 -6.02
N LEU A 155 1.81 -6.80 -6.83
CA LEU A 155 1.83 -6.72 -8.29
C LEU A 155 0.51 -6.03 -8.71
N PHE A 156 0.61 -4.73 -8.97
CA PHE A 156 -0.54 -3.86 -9.19
C PHE A 156 -0.91 -3.82 -10.67
N TRP A 157 -2.18 -4.08 -11.00
CA TRP A 157 -2.68 -3.84 -12.35
C TRP A 157 -2.96 -2.35 -12.53
N ALA A 158 -2.15 -1.67 -13.36
CA ALA A 158 -2.25 -0.25 -13.61
C ALA A 158 -3.30 0.06 -14.69
N GLU A 159 -4.53 -0.44 -14.50
CA GLU A 159 -5.63 -0.38 -15.46
C GLU A 159 -5.84 1.03 -16.04
N ARG A 160 -6.06 2.00 -15.14
CA ARG A 160 -6.42 3.37 -15.53
C ARG A 160 -5.27 4.05 -16.28
N PHE A 161 -4.04 3.93 -15.77
CA PHE A 161 -2.87 4.52 -16.40
C PHE A 161 -2.58 3.88 -17.76
N GLY A 162 -2.53 2.54 -17.81
CA GLY A 162 -2.31 1.77 -19.03
C GLY A 162 -3.31 2.16 -20.12
N LYS A 163 -4.60 2.21 -19.78
CA LYS A 163 -5.66 2.54 -20.74
C LYS A 163 -5.61 4.00 -21.19
N GLN A 164 -5.54 4.95 -20.26
CA GLN A 164 -5.70 6.38 -20.56
C GLN A 164 -4.47 7.00 -21.24
N PHE A 165 -3.27 6.55 -20.87
CA PHE A 165 -2.03 7.19 -21.32
C PHE A 165 -1.27 6.38 -22.37
N LEU A 166 -1.40 5.04 -22.36
CA LEU A 166 -0.61 4.14 -23.22
C LEU A 166 -1.47 3.31 -24.19
N GLY A 167 -2.80 3.36 -24.05
CA GLY A 167 -3.72 2.50 -24.79
C GLY A 167 -3.48 1.01 -24.52
N MET A 168 -2.99 0.66 -23.34
CA MET A 168 -2.69 -0.72 -22.92
C MET A 168 -3.77 -1.27 -22.01
N ASN A 169 -4.02 -2.57 -22.10
CA ASN A 169 -4.96 -3.29 -21.23
C ASN A 169 -4.27 -4.18 -20.17
N ASP A 170 -3.00 -4.54 -20.37
CA ASP A 170 -2.28 -5.50 -19.50
C ASP A 170 -0.94 -4.93 -18.96
N LEU A 171 -1.01 -3.72 -18.39
CA LEU A 171 0.13 -3.05 -17.74
C LEU A 171 0.09 -3.26 -16.23
N TRP A 172 1.23 -3.66 -15.66
CA TRP A 172 1.40 -3.93 -14.24
C TRP A 172 2.59 -3.20 -13.64
N VAL A 173 2.55 -2.96 -12.34
CA VAL A 173 3.67 -2.42 -11.55
C VAL A 173 4.01 -3.38 -10.43
N LYS A 174 5.25 -3.88 -10.41
CA LYS A 174 5.78 -4.66 -9.28
C LYS A 174 6.31 -3.68 -8.23
N HIS A 175 5.56 -3.51 -7.15
CA HIS A 175 5.86 -2.57 -6.07
C HIS A 175 6.87 -3.12 -5.06
N CYS A 176 8.10 -3.38 -5.51
CA CYS A 176 9.20 -3.79 -4.63
C CYS A 176 9.51 -2.76 -3.52
N GLY A 177 9.22 -1.48 -3.77
CA GLY A 177 9.38 -0.41 -2.80
C GLY A 177 8.33 -0.40 -1.68
N ILE A 178 7.24 -1.18 -1.76
CA ILE A 178 6.30 -1.35 -0.65
C ILE A 178 6.82 -2.50 0.22
N SER A 179 7.80 -2.16 1.05
CA SER A 179 8.50 -3.05 1.97
C SER A 179 8.81 -2.30 3.27
N HIS A 180 9.35 -2.98 4.29
CA HIS A 180 9.54 -2.37 5.61
C HIS A 180 10.53 -1.19 5.62
N THR A 181 11.55 -1.17 4.76
CA THR A 181 12.43 0.01 4.59
C THR A 181 12.01 0.93 3.46
N GLY A 182 10.98 0.54 2.70
CA GLY A 182 10.50 1.25 1.53
C GLY A 182 11.43 1.11 0.32
N SER A 183 12.11 -0.02 0.14
CA SER A 183 13.05 -0.25 -0.96
C SER A 183 13.23 -1.73 -1.35
N PHE A 184 13.42 -1.96 -2.65
CA PHE A 184 13.83 -3.24 -3.25
C PHE A 184 15.12 -3.82 -2.63
N LYS A 185 15.96 -2.99 -1.99
CA LYS A 185 17.23 -3.43 -1.40
C LYS A 185 17.05 -4.46 -0.28
N ASP A 186 15.88 -4.50 0.36
CA ASP A 186 15.54 -5.47 1.40
C ASP A 186 15.77 -6.91 0.93
N LEU A 187 15.36 -7.22 -0.31
CA LEU A 187 15.51 -8.56 -0.90
C LEU A 187 16.97 -9.01 -0.94
N GLY A 188 17.89 -8.11 -1.26
CA GLY A 188 19.32 -8.44 -1.27
C GLY A 188 19.96 -8.41 0.11
N MET A 189 19.48 -7.53 1.00
CA MET A 189 20.05 -7.36 2.33
C MET A 189 19.70 -8.50 3.29
N THR A 190 18.52 -9.10 3.16
CA THR A 190 18.21 -10.32 3.93
C THR A 190 19.24 -11.43 3.64
N VAL A 191 19.60 -11.64 2.37
CA VAL A 191 20.57 -12.67 1.97
C VAL A 191 21.96 -12.32 2.47
N LEU A 192 22.42 -11.10 2.20
CA LEU A 192 23.76 -10.65 2.59
C LEU A 192 23.96 -10.73 4.11
N VAL A 193 23.01 -10.20 4.89
CA VAL A 193 23.14 -10.15 6.35
C VAL A 193 22.97 -11.54 6.97
N SER A 194 22.15 -12.41 6.37
CA SER A 194 22.07 -13.82 6.80
C SER A 194 23.39 -14.56 6.59
N GLN A 195 24.04 -14.36 5.44
CA GLN A 195 25.35 -14.95 5.19
C GLN A 195 26.40 -14.40 6.16
N VAL A 196 26.40 -13.08 6.42
CA VAL A 196 27.28 -12.50 7.45
C VAL A 196 27.00 -13.11 8.84
N ASN A 197 25.74 -13.28 9.22
CA ASN A 197 25.37 -13.89 10.49
C ASN A 197 25.88 -15.34 10.61
N ARG A 198 25.74 -16.12 9.53
CA ARG A 198 26.32 -17.48 9.43
C ARG A 198 27.83 -17.46 9.64
N LEU A 199 28.55 -16.60 8.90
CA LEU A 199 30.00 -16.46 9.02
C LEU A 199 30.43 -16.14 10.47
N ARG A 200 29.74 -15.21 11.13
CA ARG A 200 30.00 -14.84 12.53
C ARG A 200 29.82 -16.03 13.48
N LYS A 201 28.73 -16.80 13.32
CA LYS A 201 28.46 -17.99 14.14
C LYS A 201 29.44 -19.14 13.89
N MET A 202 30.03 -19.20 12.70
CA MET A 202 31.14 -20.11 12.37
C MET A 202 32.50 -19.63 12.92
N ASN A 203 32.50 -18.62 13.79
CA ASN A 203 33.71 -17.98 14.34
C ASN A 203 34.66 -17.41 13.27
N ARG A 204 34.15 -17.08 12.07
CA ARG A 204 34.91 -16.29 11.11
C ARG A 204 35.02 -14.86 11.64
N PRO A 205 36.18 -14.19 11.51
CA PRO A 205 36.34 -12.83 11.97
C PRO A 205 35.47 -11.93 11.10
N VAL A 206 34.30 -11.53 11.62
CA VAL A 206 33.44 -10.48 11.06
C VAL A 206 32.87 -9.67 12.21
N VAL A 207 33.37 -8.45 12.39
CA VAL A 207 32.96 -7.58 13.52
C VAL A 207 31.72 -6.77 13.20
N GLY A 208 31.45 -6.52 11.91
CA GLY A 208 30.31 -5.73 11.47
C GLY A 208 30.23 -5.64 9.95
N VAL A 209 29.27 -4.87 9.46
CA VAL A 209 29.05 -4.63 8.03
C VAL A 209 29.18 -3.14 7.73
N GLY A 210 29.97 -2.80 6.72
CA GLY A 210 30.24 -1.45 6.27
C GLY A 210 29.55 -1.13 4.94
N CYS A 211 29.10 0.11 4.75
CA CYS A 211 28.70 0.61 3.44
C CYS A 211 29.08 2.08 3.23
N ALA A 212 29.32 2.44 1.96
CA ALA A 212 29.51 3.82 1.51
C ALA A 212 28.31 4.26 0.66
N SER A 213 27.17 4.47 1.30
CA SER A 213 25.95 4.90 0.63
C SER A 213 25.08 5.74 1.55
N THR A 214 24.55 6.85 1.04
CA THR A 214 23.61 7.71 1.77
C THR A 214 22.16 7.27 1.61
N GLY A 215 21.85 6.33 0.71
CA GLY A 215 20.49 6.02 0.27
C GLY A 215 19.96 4.66 0.70
N ASP A 216 19.09 4.09 -0.13
CA ASP A 216 18.36 2.84 0.15
C ASP A 216 19.23 1.66 0.59
N THR A 217 20.48 1.59 0.11
CA THR A 217 21.40 0.51 0.46
C THR A 217 21.78 0.57 1.94
N SER A 218 22.11 1.74 2.48
CA SER A 218 22.48 1.86 3.89
C SER A 218 21.26 1.73 4.81
N ALA A 219 20.09 2.20 4.37
CA ALA A 219 18.84 2.03 5.10
C ALA A 219 18.48 0.54 5.27
N ALA A 220 18.43 -0.21 4.17
CA ALA A 220 18.18 -1.65 4.21
C ALA A 220 19.25 -2.38 5.02
N LEU A 221 20.53 -2.15 4.74
CA LEU A 221 21.61 -2.81 5.48
C LEU A 221 21.47 -2.62 6.99
N SER A 222 21.30 -1.37 7.43
CA SER A 222 21.23 -1.03 8.84
C SER A 222 20.02 -1.66 9.54
N ALA A 223 18.88 -1.74 8.86
CA ALA A 223 17.69 -2.40 9.40
C ALA A 223 17.92 -3.91 9.64
N TYR A 224 18.52 -4.61 8.68
CA TYR A 224 18.81 -6.05 8.83
C TYR A 224 19.93 -6.31 9.84
N CYS A 225 20.98 -5.47 9.86
CA CYS A 225 22.03 -5.52 10.86
C CYS A 225 21.48 -5.32 12.28
N ALA A 226 20.60 -4.32 12.48
CA ALA A 226 19.92 -4.10 13.74
C ALA A 226 19.07 -5.31 14.17
N SER A 227 18.32 -5.90 13.24
CA SER A 227 17.53 -7.12 13.50
C SER A 227 18.38 -8.32 13.95
N ALA A 228 19.64 -8.38 13.51
CA ALA A 228 20.58 -9.45 13.87
C ALA A 228 21.50 -9.12 15.06
N GLY A 229 21.48 -7.88 15.58
CA GLY A 229 22.48 -7.41 16.53
C GLY A 229 23.90 -7.37 15.95
N ILE A 230 24.04 -7.14 14.66
CA ILE A 230 25.33 -7.00 13.96
C ILE A 230 25.64 -5.51 13.83
N PRO A 231 26.84 -5.03 14.21
CA PRO A 231 27.22 -3.63 14.00
C PRO A 231 27.14 -3.22 12.52
N SER A 232 26.43 -2.13 12.24
CA SER A 232 26.35 -1.49 10.92
C SER A 232 27.15 -0.19 10.94
N ILE A 233 28.00 0.02 9.93
CA ILE A 233 28.85 1.21 9.80
C ILE A 233 28.59 1.88 8.45
N VAL A 234 28.32 3.17 8.47
CA VAL A 234 28.07 3.98 7.26
C VAL A 234 29.19 5.01 7.13
N PHE A 235 29.98 4.89 6.07
CA PHE A 235 31.11 5.78 5.78
C PHE A 235 30.69 6.81 4.76
N LEU A 236 30.74 8.11 5.12
CA LEU A 236 30.33 9.18 4.21
C LEU A 236 31.22 10.41 4.31
N PRO A 237 31.50 11.08 3.17
CA PRO A 237 32.04 12.43 3.17
C PRO A 237 31.15 13.39 3.97
N ALA A 238 31.74 14.28 4.77
CA ALA A 238 31.00 15.22 5.62
C ALA A 238 30.04 16.11 4.80
N ASN A 239 30.45 16.54 3.61
CA ASN A 239 29.65 17.35 2.69
C ASN A 239 28.54 16.56 1.95
N ARG A 240 28.43 15.25 2.17
CA ARG A 240 27.38 14.38 1.59
C ARG A 240 26.36 13.91 2.62
N ILE A 241 26.40 14.44 3.84
CA ILE A 241 25.45 14.07 4.90
C ILE A 241 24.15 14.84 4.75
N SER A 242 23.06 14.10 4.65
CA SER A 242 21.69 14.61 4.77
C SER A 242 20.96 13.79 5.83
N LEU A 243 20.48 14.46 6.88
CA LEU A 243 19.69 13.81 7.93
C LEU A 243 18.44 13.14 7.37
N ALA A 244 17.80 13.75 6.35
CA ALA A 244 16.63 13.17 5.70
C ALA A 244 16.95 11.86 4.97
N GLN A 245 18.12 11.76 4.33
CA GLN A 245 18.57 10.53 3.67
C GLN A 245 19.01 9.46 4.68
N LEU A 246 19.61 9.88 5.80
CA LEU A 246 20.18 9.01 6.82
C LEU A 246 19.22 8.66 7.98
N VAL A 247 17.99 9.15 7.95
CA VAL A 247 17.01 8.95 9.03
C VAL A 247 16.83 7.47 9.37
N GLN A 248 16.79 6.59 8.37
CA GLN A 248 16.63 5.15 8.60
C GLN A 248 17.91 4.49 9.16
N PRO A 249 19.12 4.67 8.59
CA PRO A 249 20.35 4.19 9.23
C PRO A 249 20.50 4.64 10.68
N ILE A 250 20.28 5.93 10.96
CA ILE A 250 20.39 6.51 12.31
C ILE A 250 19.36 5.89 13.25
N ALA A 251 18.09 5.83 12.86
CA ALA A 251 17.03 5.24 13.68
C ALA A 251 17.22 3.74 13.96
N ASN A 252 17.87 3.02 13.03
CA ASN A 252 18.24 1.62 13.22
C ASN A 252 19.58 1.43 13.97
N GLY A 253 20.19 2.49 14.50
CA GLY A 253 21.39 2.40 15.34
C GLY A 253 22.69 2.15 14.58
N ALA A 254 22.77 2.51 13.30
CA ALA A 254 24.03 2.44 12.56
C ALA A 254 25.05 3.47 13.06
N PHE A 255 26.33 3.10 13.06
CA PHE A 255 27.45 4.00 13.31
C PHE A 255 27.74 4.80 12.04
N VAL A 256 27.20 6.01 11.95
CA VAL A 256 27.41 6.91 10.81
C VAL A 256 28.65 7.76 11.02
N LEU A 257 29.67 7.57 10.18
CA LEU A 257 30.91 8.31 10.19
C LEU A 257 30.87 9.43 9.16
N SER A 258 30.95 10.67 9.66
CA SER A 258 31.13 11.90 8.88
C SER A 258 32.62 12.17 8.69
N ILE A 259 33.17 11.72 7.57
CA ILE A 259 34.60 11.79 7.30
C ILE A 259 34.91 13.11 6.59
N ASP A 260 35.86 13.88 7.11
CA ASP A 260 36.30 15.14 6.50
C ASP A 260 37.20 14.89 5.29
N THR A 261 36.57 14.51 4.18
CA THR A 261 37.21 14.15 2.92
C THR A 261 36.17 14.16 1.80
N ASP A 262 36.58 13.85 0.56
CA ASP A 262 35.69 13.65 -0.58
C ASP A 262 35.35 12.16 -0.77
N PHE A 263 34.66 11.80 -1.86
CA PHE A 263 34.26 10.41 -2.09
C PHE A 263 35.46 9.48 -2.27
N ASP A 264 36.53 9.94 -2.94
CA ASP A 264 37.69 9.12 -3.25
C ASP A 264 38.52 8.87 -1.98
N GLY A 265 38.74 9.90 -1.17
CA GLY A 265 39.37 9.74 0.14
C GLY A 265 38.54 8.87 1.10
N CYS A 266 37.21 8.96 1.04
CA CYS A 266 36.33 8.05 1.79
C CYS A 266 36.51 6.59 1.35
N MET A 267 36.55 6.33 0.05
CA MET A 267 36.78 4.98 -0.48
C MET A 267 38.18 4.44 -0.18
N GLN A 268 39.20 5.30 -0.17
CA GLN A 268 40.55 4.93 0.26
C GLN A 268 40.55 4.52 1.74
N LEU A 269 39.99 5.33 2.63
CA LEU A 269 39.90 5.02 4.05
C LEU A 269 39.10 3.74 4.32
N ILE A 270 38.03 3.49 3.57
CA ILE A 270 37.29 2.23 3.69
C ILE A 270 38.19 1.04 3.38
N ARG A 271 39.02 1.12 2.33
CA ARG A 271 39.96 0.03 1.99
C ARG A 271 40.96 -0.19 3.11
N GLU A 272 41.56 0.87 3.64
CA GLU A 272 42.51 0.81 4.77
C GLU A 272 41.85 0.21 6.02
N VAL A 273 40.68 0.71 6.42
CA VAL A 273 39.91 0.20 7.57
C VAL A 273 39.54 -1.27 7.39
N THR A 274 39.11 -1.68 6.20
CA THR A 274 38.71 -3.08 5.94
C THR A 274 39.90 -4.03 5.77
N ALA A 275 41.11 -3.50 5.56
CA ALA A 275 42.34 -4.29 5.56
C ALA A 275 42.79 -4.63 6.99
N GLU A 276 42.53 -3.74 7.96
CA GLU A 276 42.88 -3.95 9.37
C GLU A 276 41.75 -4.57 10.20
N LEU A 277 40.51 -4.14 9.97
CA LEU A 277 39.34 -4.62 10.69
C LEU A 277 38.50 -5.57 9.81
N PRO A 278 38.00 -6.67 10.38
CA PRO A 278 37.16 -7.62 9.64
C PRO A 278 35.74 -7.09 9.45
N ILE A 279 35.61 -6.02 8.66
CA ILE A 279 34.34 -5.39 8.29
C ILE A 279 33.94 -5.89 6.91
N TYR A 280 32.77 -6.50 6.83
CA TYR A 280 32.23 -6.98 5.57
C TYR A 280 31.63 -5.82 4.78
N LEU A 281 31.95 -5.67 3.48
CA LEU A 281 31.44 -4.56 2.67
C LEU A 281 30.16 -4.95 1.91
N ALA A 282 29.08 -4.19 2.12
CA ALA A 282 27.77 -4.43 1.51
C ALA A 282 27.55 -3.74 0.14
N ASN A 283 28.62 -3.37 -0.55
CA ASN A 283 28.54 -2.63 -1.81
C ASN A 283 28.08 -3.51 -2.99
N SER A 284 27.86 -2.91 -4.17
CA SER A 284 27.30 -3.61 -5.35
C SER A 284 28.24 -4.64 -5.99
N LEU A 285 29.48 -4.75 -5.52
CA LEU A 285 30.39 -5.83 -5.90
C LEU A 285 29.90 -7.18 -5.36
N ASN A 286 29.16 -7.16 -4.25
CA ASN A 286 28.69 -8.34 -3.59
C ASN A 286 27.59 -9.07 -4.39
N SER A 287 27.92 -10.24 -4.92
CA SER A 287 27.01 -11.04 -5.75
C SER A 287 25.85 -11.65 -4.95
N LEU A 288 25.97 -11.84 -3.63
CA LEU A 288 24.88 -12.39 -2.80
C LEU A 288 23.62 -11.54 -2.82
N ARG A 289 23.77 -10.21 -2.97
CA ARG A 289 22.63 -9.31 -3.05
C ARG A 289 21.74 -9.64 -4.25
N LEU A 290 22.34 -10.12 -5.33
CA LEU A 290 21.63 -10.49 -6.56
C LEU A 290 20.78 -11.74 -6.36
N GLU A 291 21.22 -12.68 -5.51
CA GLU A 291 20.48 -13.91 -5.22
C GLU A 291 19.18 -13.66 -4.47
N GLY A 292 19.15 -12.64 -3.61
CA GLY A 292 17.91 -12.19 -3.02
C GLY A 292 17.04 -11.41 -4.01
N GLN A 293 17.65 -10.49 -4.75
CA GLN A 293 16.96 -9.63 -5.71
C GLN A 293 16.30 -10.39 -6.87
N LYS A 294 16.89 -11.50 -7.33
CA LYS A 294 16.33 -12.31 -8.42
C LYS A 294 14.97 -12.91 -8.08
N THR A 295 14.69 -13.09 -6.79
CA THR A 295 13.40 -13.64 -6.34
C THR A 295 12.21 -12.76 -6.72
N ALA A 296 12.41 -11.46 -6.93
CA ALA A 296 11.36 -10.58 -7.45
C ALA A 296 10.87 -10.98 -8.85
N ALA A 297 11.75 -11.49 -9.72
CA ALA A 297 11.37 -12.02 -11.03
C ALA A 297 10.59 -13.34 -10.91
N ILE A 298 11.03 -14.21 -9.99
CA ILE A 298 10.34 -15.48 -9.70
C ILE A 298 8.94 -15.20 -9.14
N GLU A 299 8.82 -14.21 -8.23
CA GLU A 299 7.53 -13.75 -7.72
C GLU A 299 6.61 -13.21 -8.81
N ILE A 300 7.12 -12.46 -9.80
CA ILE A 300 6.30 -11.98 -10.93
C ILE A 300 5.68 -13.16 -11.68
N LEU A 301 6.47 -14.19 -11.99
CA LEU A 301 5.95 -15.39 -12.64
C LEU A 301 4.91 -16.08 -11.76
N GLN A 302 5.24 -16.32 -10.49
CA GLN A 302 4.35 -16.97 -9.54
C GLN A 302 3.01 -16.23 -9.39
N GLN A 303 3.03 -14.89 -9.33
CA GLN A 303 1.84 -14.06 -9.20
C GLN A 303 0.98 -14.02 -10.47
N PHE A 304 1.56 -14.36 -11.63
CA PHE A 304 0.86 -14.57 -12.89
C PHE A 304 0.56 -16.05 -13.17
N ASP A 305 0.51 -16.89 -12.14
CA ASP A 305 0.25 -18.32 -12.29
C ASP A 305 1.22 -18.97 -13.29
N TRP A 306 2.50 -18.62 -13.13
CA TRP A 306 3.62 -19.06 -13.96
C TRP A 306 3.52 -18.66 -15.44
N GLN A 307 2.72 -17.64 -15.77
CA GLN A 307 2.70 -17.03 -17.10
C GLN A 307 3.79 -15.95 -17.22
N VAL A 308 4.59 -16.06 -18.27
CA VAL A 308 5.70 -15.13 -18.52
C VAL A 308 5.17 -13.85 -19.17
N PRO A 309 5.42 -12.65 -18.60
CA PRO A 309 5.10 -11.39 -19.26
C PRO A 309 5.91 -11.24 -20.55
N ASP A 310 5.43 -10.42 -21.49
CA ASP A 310 6.19 -10.15 -22.72
C ASP A 310 7.36 -9.20 -22.44
N TRP A 311 7.13 -8.21 -21.58
CA TRP A 311 8.10 -7.18 -21.21
C TRP A 311 8.22 -6.95 -19.72
N VAL A 312 9.45 -6.72 -19.26
CA VAL A 312 9.72 -6.22 -17.91
C VAL A 312 10.66 -5.01 -17.98
N ILE A 313 10.25 -3.89 -17.41
CA ILE A 313 10.96 -2.62 -17.45
C ILE A 313 11.56 -2.33 -16.08
N VAL A 314 12.88 -2.24 -16.02
CA VAL A 314 13.65 -2.11 -14.77
C VAL A 314 14.44 -0.80 -14.80
N PRO A 315 14.24 0.10 -13.82
CA PRO A 315 15.09 1.28 -13.68
C PRO A 315 16.56 0.90 -13.40
N GLY A 316 17.48 1.45 -14.19
CA GLY A 316 18.89 1.08 -14.24
C GLY A 316 19.83 2.14 -13.67
N GLY A 317 20.29 1.92 -12.43
CA GLY A 317 21.36 2.71 -11.80
C GLY A 317 22.71 2.00 -11.87
N ASN A 318 23.09 1.32 -10.79
CA ASN A 318 24.30 0.49 -10.75
C ASN A 318 24.15 -0.86 -11.51
N LEU A 319 23.06 -1.01 -12.28
CA LEU A 319 22.77 -2.10 -13.21
C LEU A 319 22.73 -3.55 -12.68
N GLY A 320 22.94 -3.78 -11.37
CA GLY A 320 22.76 -5.11 -10.78
C GLY A 320 21.31 -5.62 -10.86
N ASN A 321 20.33 -4.72 -10.77
CA ASN A 321 18.91 -5.07 -10.76
C ASN A 321 18.48 -5.80 -12.04
N ILE A 322 18.80 -5.24 -13.22
CA ILE A 322 18.40 -5.83 -14.51
C ILE A 322 18.95 -7.25 -14.67
N TYR A 323 20.20 -7.47 -14.24
CA TYR A 323 20.81 -8.79 -14.21
C TYR A 323 20.12 -9.73 -13.21
N ALA A 324 19.77 -9.28 -12.01
CA ALA A 324 19.04 -10.10 -11.05
C ALA A 324 17.68 -10.55 -11.59
N PHE A 325 16.93 -9.66 -12.27
CA PHE A 325 15.67 -10.04 -12.92
C PHE A 325 15.90 -11.07 -14.03
N TYR A 326 16.87 -10.85 -14.91
CA TYR A 326 17.28 -11.84 -15.92
C TYR A 326 17.61 -13.19 -15.30
N LYS A 327 18.45 -13.22 -14.26
CA LYS A 327 18.88 -14.45 -13.57
C LYS A 327 17.70 -15.21 -12.98
N GLY A 328 16.72 -14.52 -12.40
CA GLY A 328 15.52 -15.13 -11.85
C GLY A 328 14.63 -15.75 -12.92
N PHE A 329 14.33 -15.02 -14.00
CA PHE A 329 13.57 -15.56 -15.14
C PHE A 329 14.30 -16.72 -15.83
N LYS A 330 15.61 -16.58 -16.04
CA LYS A 330 16.44 -17.59 -16.68
C LYS A 330 16.49 -18.88 -15.87
N MET A 331 16.63 -18.78 -14.56
CA MET A 331 16.60 -19.96 -13.67
C MET A 331 15.25 -20.69 -13.72
N CYS A 332 14.13 -19.95 -13.78
CA CYS A 332 12.80 -20.56 -13.95
C CYS A 332 12.68 -21.28 -15.30
N GLN A 333 13.24 -20.71 -16.37
CA GLN A 333 13.29 -21.35 -17.69
C GLN A 333 14.14 -22.62 -17.67
N ASP A 334 15.36 -22.53 -17.14
CA ASP A 334 16.33 -23.63 -17.17
C ASP A 334 15.89 -24.84 -16.33
N LEU A 335 14.99 -24.64 -15.37
CA LEU A 335 14.40 -25.67 -14.52
C LEU A 335 12.98 -26.08 -14.97
N GLY A 336 12.49 -25.58 -16.10
CA GLY A 336 11.23 -26.01 -16.71
C GLY A 336 9.96 -25.51 -16.01
N LEU A 337 10.06 -24.47 -15.17
CA LEU A 337 8.88 -23.84 -14.57
C LEU A 337 8.09 -23.07 -15.63
N VAL A 338 8.79 -22.52 -16.62
CA VAL A 338 8.28 -21.78 -17.77
C VAL A 338 9.15 -22.06 -18.99
N ASP A 339 8.62 -21.89 -20.20
CA ASP A 339 9.37 -22.24 -21.43
C ASP A 339 10.17 -21.07 -22.04
N LYS A 340 9.86 -19.84 -21.62
CA LYS A 340 10.46 -18.61 -22.16
C LYS A 340 10.81 -17.61 -21.05
N ILE A 341 11.57 -16.58 -21.40
CA ILE A 341 11.86 -15.43 -20.54
C ILE A 341 11.29 -14.15 -21.19
N PRO A 342 10.92 -13.12 -20.41
CA PRO A 342 10.49 -11.84 -20.96
C PRO A 342 11.65 -11.13 -21.65
N ARG A 343 11.34 -10.23 -22.59
CA ARG A 343 12.30 -9.22 -23.02
C ARG A 343 12.42 -8.15 -21.94
N LEU A 344 13.63 -7.67 -21.69
CA LEU A 344 13.87 -6.69 -20.64
C LEU A 344 14.16 -5.29 -21.22
N VAL A 345 13.67 -4.26 -20.54
CA VAL A 345 14.03 -2.87 -20.81
C VAL A 345 14.78 -2.31 -19.62
N CYS A 346 15.99 -1.81 -19.84
CA CYS A 346 16.72 -1.03 -18.85
C CYS A 346 16.41 0.46 -19.07
N ALA A 347 15.80 1.12 -18.10
CA ALA A 347 15.43 2.53 -18.21
C ALA A 347 16.38 3.41 -17.39
N GLN A 348 17.07 4.36 -18.02
CA GLN A 348 18.02 5.28 -17.38
C GLN A 348 17.54 6.73 -17.40
N ALA A 349 18.01 7.56 -16.46
CA ALA A 349 17.83 9.01 -16.56
C ALA A 349 18.87 9.57 -17.54
N ALA A 350 18.49 10.48 -18.43
CA ALA A 350 19.38 11.08 -19.44
C ALA A 350 20.63 11.75 -18.82
N ASN A 351 20.52 12.21 -17.57
CA ASN A 351 21.64 12.78 -16.82
C ASN A 351 22.64 11.73 -16.29
N ALA A 352 22.35 10.44 -16.44
CA ALA A 352 23.15 9.30 -15.98
C ALA A 352 22.84 8.04 -16.82
N ASP A 353 23.15 8.08 -18.11
CA ASP A 353 22.73 7.10 -19.12
C ASP A 353 23.88 6.38 -19.89
N PRO A 354 25.04 6.07 -19.27
CA PRO A 354 26.18 5.53 -20.01
C PRO A 354 25.89 4.19 -20.70
N LEU A 355 24.97 3.37 -20.16
CA LEU A 355 24.55 2.12 -20.78
C LEU A 355 23.63 2.38 -21.99
N TYR A 356 22.82 3.44 -21.97
CA TYR A 356 22.02 3.83 -23.12
C TYR A 356 22.91 4.26 -24.30
N LEU A 357 23.91 5.12 -24.06
CA LEU A 357 24.89 5.50 -25.09
C LEU A 357 25.62 4.27 -25.64
N TYR A 358 26.01 3.35 -24.76
CA TYR A 358 26.65 2.11 -25.17
C TYR A 358 25.74 1.23 -26.02
N PHE A 359 24.46 1.09 -25.64
CA PHE A 359 23.44 0.38 -26.42
C PHE A 359 23.22 0.99 -27.80
N LYS A 360 23.03 2.32 -27.89
CA LYS A 360 22.81 3.03 -29.18
C LYS A 360 24.01 2.95 -30.11
N SER A 361 25.23 2.82 -29.56
CA SER A 361 26.44 2.55 -30.37
C SER A 361 26.50 1.14 -30.97
N GLY A 362 25.56 0.25 -30.62
CA GLY A 362 25.57 -1.16 -30.99
C GLY A 362 26.55 -1.99 -30.15
N TRP A 363 26.74 -1.65 -28.88
CA TRP A 363 27.66 -2.32 -27.95
C TRP A 363 29.14 -2.26 -28.36
N LYS A 364 29.56 -1.21 -29.08
CA LYS A 364 30.93 -1.09 -29.61
C LYS A 364 31.96 -0.66 -28.56
N GLU A 365 31.70 0.48 -27.90
CA GLU A 365 32.61 1.04 -26.90
C GLU A 365 31.81 1.60 -25.72
N PHE A 366 32.05 1.08 -24.52
CA PHE A 366 31.49 1.62 -23.29
C PHE A 366 32.35 2.78 -22.81
N LYS A 367 31.71 3.91 -22.48
CA LYS A 367 32.38 5.09 -21.92
C LYS A 367 31.67 5.49 -20.63
N PRO A 368 32.35 5.44 -19.47
CA PRO A 368 31.87 6.08 -18.27
C PRO A 368 31.60 7.57 -18.53
N MET A 369 30.62 8.13 -17.82
CA MET A 369 30.33 9.55 -17.86
C MET A 369 30.33 10.14 -16.45
N ARG A 370 30.51 11.45 -16.34
CA ARG A 370 30.22 12.15 -15.09
C ARG A 370 28.72 12.44 -15.04
N PRO A 371 27.96 11.85 -14.10
CA PRO A 371 26.52 12.05 -14.06
C PRO A 371 26.19 13.45 -13.55
N SER A 372 25.15 14.05 -14.13
CA SER A 372 24.54 15.29 -13.63
C SER A 372 23.46 14.98 -12.58
N THR A 373 23.02 16.00 -11.85
CA THR A 373 21.95 15.84 -10.85
C THR A 373 20.67 15.33 -11.48
N THR A 374 20.00 14.39 -10.83
CA THR A 374 18.69 13.87 -11.25
C THR A 374 17.75 13.69 -10.06
N PHE A 375 16.44 13.90 -10.26
CA PHE A 375 15.41 13.53 -9.29
C PHE A 375 15.38 12.01 -9.04
N ALA A 376 15.84 11.23 -10.01
CA ALA A 376 16.02 9.79 -9.95
C ALA A 376 17.33 9.40 -9.23
N SER A 377 17.56 9.95 -8.04
CA SER A 377 18.88 9.96 -7.37
C SER A 377 19.50 8.58 -7.12
N ALA A 378 18.72 7.52 -6.95
CA ALA A 378 19.30 6.18 -6.74
C ALA A 378 19.83 5.53 -8.04
N ILE A 379 19.53 6.13 -9.20
CA ILE A 379 20.07 5.73 -10.50
C ILE A 379 21.02 6.78 -11.11
N GLN A 380 21.45 7.78 -10.33
CA GLN A 380 22.48 8.75 -10.72
C GLN A 380 23.89 8.11 -10.73
N ILE A 381 24.14 7.22 -11.68
CA ILE A 381 25.38 6.43 -11.77
C ILE A 381 25.96 6.55 -13.18
N GLY A 382 27.13 7.20 -13.29
CA GLY A 382 27.84 7.37 -14.57
C GLY A 382 28.92 6.32 -14.86
N ASP A 383 29.32 5.53 -13.86
CA ASP A 383 30.22 4.39 -14.00
C ASP A 383 29.64 3.17 -13.25
N PRO A 384 28.66 2.46 -13.84
CA PRO A 384 28.00 1.34 -13.18
C PRO A 384 28.90 0.11 -13.06
N VAL A 385 29.05 -0.37 -11.82
CA VAL A 385 29.90 -1.53 -11.48
C VAL A 385 29.43 -2.82 -12.14
N SER A 386 28.13 -2.99 -12.39
CA SER A 386 27.57 -4.21 -13.01
C SER A 386 27.27 -4.06 -14.51
N ILE A 387 28.05 -3.24 -15.23
CA ILE A 387 27.86 -3.03 -16.67
C ILE A 387 27.91 -4.34 -17.47
N ASP A 388 28.90 -5.19 -17.24
CA ASP A 388 29.07 -6.45 -17.97
C ASP A 388 27.89 -7.41 -17.74
N ARG A 389 27.41 -7.49 -16.50
CA ARG A 389 26.23 -8.26 -16.12
C ARG A 389 24.97 -7.78 -16.84
N ALA A 390 24.79 -6.46 -16.94
CA ALA A 390 23.65 -5.87 -17.60
C ALA A 390 23.68 -6.09 -19.11
N VAL A 391 24.85 -5.92 -19.74
CA VAL A 391 25.06 -6.18 -21.17
C VAL A 391 24.81 -7.65 -21.49
N HIS A 392 25.33 -8.57 -20.67
CA HIS A 392 25.05 -10.00 -20.80
C HIS A 392 23.55 -10.30 -20.72
N ALA A 393 22.86 -9.78 -19.70
CA ALA A 393 21.42 -9.98 -19.53
C ALA A 393 20.64 -9.43 -20.74
N LEU A 394 20.91 -8.20 -21.16
CA LEU A 394 20.20 -7.54 -22.26
C LEU A 394 20.46 -8.25 -23.59
N LYS A 395 21.69 -8.67 -23.89
CA LYS A 395 21.96 -9.47 -25.09
C LYS A 395 21.22 -10.82 -25.06
N SER A 396 21.21 -11.49 -23.91
CA SER A 396 20.62 -12.83 -23.76
C SER A 396 19.08 -12.84 -23.85
N CYS A 397 18.42 -11.74 -23.47
CA CYS A 397 16.95 -11.61 -23.53
C CYS A 397 16.47 -10.70 -24.68
N ASN A 398 17.34 -10.34 -25.64
CA ASN A 398 17.03 -9.35 -26.69
C ASN A 398 16.42 -8.06 -26.11
N GLY A 399 17.01 -7.59 -25.01
CA GLY A 399 16.60 -6.42 -24.26
C GLY A 399 17.01 -5.10 -24.89
N ILE A 400 16.43 -4.03 -24.38
CA ILE A 400 16.57 -2.66 -24.90
C ILE A 400 17.00 -1.74 -23.76
N VAL A 401 17.67 -0.65 -24.10
CA VAL A 401 17.95 0.46 -23.19
C VAL A 401 17.28 1.72 -23.71
N GLU A 402 16.57 2.41 -22.84
CA GLU A 402 15.96 3.71 -23.14
C GLU A 402 16.22 4.70 -22.00
N GLU A 403 16.12 5.98 -22.33
CA GLU A 403 16.38 7.08 -21.40
C GLU A 403 15.13 7.94 -21.15
N ALA A 404 15.16 8.75 -20.10
CA ALA A 404 14.16 9.78 -19.82
C ALA A 404 14.85 11.06 -19.31
N THR A 405 14.47 12.23 -19.83
CA THR A 405 14.92 13.52 -19.29
C THR A 405 14.30 13.81 -17.92
N GLU A 406 14.82 14.81 -17.22
CA GLU A 406 14.27 15.22 -15.90
C GLU A 406 12.82 15.69 -15.98
N GLU A 407 12.43 16.40 -17.04
CA GLU A 407 11.03 16.80 -17.26
C GLU A 407 10.18 15.56 -17.58
N GLU A 408 10.64 14.73 -18.52
CA GLU A 408 9.95 13.52 -18.95
C GLU A 408 9.65 12.56 -17.78
N LEU A 409 10.61 12.36 -16.88
CA LEU A 409 10.44 11.45 -15.74
C LEU A 409 9.51 12.05 -14.68
N MET A 410 9.55 13.37 -14.44
CA MET A 410 8.71 14.06 -13.46
C MET A 410 7.26 14.18 -13.94
N ASP A 411 7.06 14.44 -15.23
CA ASP A 411 5.74 14.44 -15.85
C ASP A 411 5.11 13.06 -15.85
N ALA A 412 5.86 12.02 -16.23
CA ALA A 412 5.39 10.64 -16.13
C ALA A 412 5.02 10.26 -14.69
N MET A 413 5.78 10.74 -13.70
CA MET A 413 5.46 10.58 -12.29
C MET A 413 4.13 11.25 -11.91
N ALA A 414 3.95 12.52 -12.26
CA ALA A 414 2.72 13.26 -11.95
C ALA A 414 1.49 12.65 -12.66
N GLN A 415 1.63 12.20 -13.91
CA GLN A 415 0.57 11.52 -14.64
C GLN A 415 0.20 10.18 -13.99
N ALA A 416 1.19 9.36 -13.62
CA ALA A 416 0.94 8.11 -12.90
C ALA A 416 0.21 8.37 -11.58
N ASP A 417 0.66 9.34 -10.79
CA ASP A 417 0.04 9.70 -9.52
C ASP A 417 -1.40 10.21 -9.71
N SER A 418 -1.68 10.94 -10.80
CA SER A 418 -3.04 11.40 -11.14
C SER A 418 -4.05 10.26 -11.36
N THR A 419 -3.57 9.03 -11.53
CA THR A 419 -4.41 7.82 -11.68
C THR A 419 -4.58 7.04 -10.37
N GLY A 420 -4.04 7.53 -9.26
CA GLY A 420 -4.17 6.93 -7.92
C GLY A 420 -2.93 6.18 -7.45
N MET A 421 -1.84 6.17 -8.22
CA MET A 421 -0.55 5.67 -7.75
C MET A 421 0.17 6.71 -6.87
N PHE A 422 1.28 6.31 -6.26
CA PHE A 422 2.21 7.22 -5.60
C PHE A 422 3.65 6.73 -5.79
N ILE A 423 4.20 6.99 -6.97
CA ILE A 423 5.43 6.32 -7.44
C ILE A 423 6.70 7.12 -7.13
N CYS A 424 7.85 6.45 -7.17
CA CYS A 424 9.16 7.13 -7.10
C CYS A 424 9.61 7.64 -8.48
N PRO A 425 10.55 8.61 -8.55
CA PRO A 425 11.08 9.13 -9.81
C PRO A 425 11.67 8.06 -10.74
N HIS A 426 12.29 7.00 -10.20
CA HIS A 426 12.77 5.86 -11.00
C HIS A 426 11.66 5.16 -11.78
N THR A 427 10.46 5.09 -11.19
CA THR A 427 9.29 4.53 -11.89
C THR A 427 8.83 5.49 -12.99
N GLY A 428 8.94 6.81 -12.79
CA GLY A 428 8.73 7.81 -13.84
C GLY A 428 9.65 7.60 -15.05
N VAL A 429 10.94 7.33 -14.81
CA VAL A 429 11.91 6.96 -15.86
C VAL A 429 11.46 5.70 -16.62
N ALA A 430 11.06 4.64 -15.91
CA ALA A 430 10.58 3.41 -16.53
C ALA A 430 9.28 3.58 -17.33
N LEU A 431 8.34 4.39 -16.83
CA LEU A 431 7.10 4.71 -17.55
C LEU A 431 7.37 5.56 -18.79
N ASN A 432 8.32 6.50 -18.73
CA ASN A 432 8.71 7.27 -19.90
C ASN A 432 9.38 6.41 -20.98
N ALA A 433 10.27 5.49 -20.60
CA ALA A 433 10.80 4.48 -21.52
C ALA A 433 9.66 3.65 -22.17
N LEU A 434 8.64 3.28 -21.40
CA LEU A 434 7.45 2.61 -21.94
C LEU A 434 6.68 3.49 -22.94
N PHE A 435 6.47 4.79 -22.66
CA PHE A 435 5.86 5.72 -23.61
C PHE A 435 6.62 5.75 -24.94
N LYS A 436 7.96 5.87 -24.90
CA LYS A 436 8.80 5.89 -26.10
C LYS A 436 8.70 4.59 -26.89
N LEU A 437 8.73 3.45 -26.21
CA LEU A 437 8.66 2.11 -26.85
C LEU A 437 7.26 1.74 -27.36
N ARG A 438 6.19 2.27 -26.74
CA ARG A 438 4.82 2.19 -27.28
C ARG A 438 4.68 3.05 -28.53
N LYS A 439 5.21 4.28 -28.51
CA LYS A 439 5.17 5.21 -29.65
C LYS A 439 5.95 4.70 -30.84
N SER A 440 7.09 4.04 -30.63
CA SER A 440 7.89 3.44 -31.70
C SER A 440 7.35 2.10 -32.21
N GLY A 441 6.29 1.56 -31.60
CA GLY A 441 5.70 0.27 -31.97
C GLY A 441 6.54 -0.95 -31.56
N VAL A 442 7.53 -0.79 -30.69
CA VAL A 442 8.33 -1.90 -30.16
C VAL A 442 7.53 -2.71 -29.14
N ILE A 443 6.77 -2.03 -28.28
CA ILE A 443 5.83 -2.65 -27.33
C ILE A 443 4.41 -2.48 -27.87
N GLN A 444 3.63 -3.56 -27.96
CA GLN A 444 2.26 -3.54 -28.45
C GLN A 444 1.25 -3.19 -27.36
N ALA A 445 0.02 -2.88 -27.77
CA ALA A 445 -1.05 -2.45 -26.85
C ALA A 445 -1.45 -3.56 -25.87
N THR A 446 -1.33 -4.80 -26.32
CA THR A 446 -1.76 -6.00 -25.61
C THR A 446 -0.61 -6.78 -24.99
N ASP A 447 0.64 -6.31 -25.13
CA ASP A 447 1.79 -6.97 -24.52
C ASP A 447 1.69 -6.89 -22.99
N ARG A 448 1.73 -8.04 -22.31
CA ARG A 448 1.77 -8.07 -20.86
C ARG A 448 3.08 -7.45 -20.39
N THR A 449 2.99 -6.30 -19.75
CA THR A 449 4.16 -5.48 -19.41
C THR A 449 4.21 -5.22 -17.91
N VAL A 450 5.37 -5.45 -17.29
CA VAL A 450 5.60 -5.17 -15.87
C VAL A 450 6.64 -4.08 -15.70
N VAL A 451 6.30 -3.01 -14.98
CA VAL A 451 7.23 -1.97 -14.56
C VAL A 451 7.68 -2.23 -13.12
N VAL A 452 8.98 -2.21 -12.87
CA VAL A 452 9.52 -2.44 -11.51
C VAL A 452 9.65 -1.12 -10.76
N SER A 453 8.91 -0.98 -9.66
CA SER A 453 9.02 0.17 -8.75
C SER A 453 9.93 -0.16 -7.57
N THR A 454 11.13 0.42 -7.56
CA THR A 454 12.23 0.01 -6.66
C THR A 454 12.24 0.68 -5.29
N ALA A 455 11.46 1.75 -5.11
CA ALA A 455 11.40 2.51 -3.86
C ALA A 455 9.99 3.09 -3.66
N HIS A 456 9.56 3.25 -2.40
CA HIS A 456 8.27 3.86 -2.10
C HIS A 456 8.26 5.34 -2.49
N GLY A 457 7.17 5.83 -3.09
CA GLY A 457 6.99 7.26 -3.38
C GLY A 457 7.09 8.18 -2.15
N LEU A 458 6.87 7.67 -0.92
CA LEU A 458 6.97 8.43 0.33
C LEU A 458 8.39 8.91 0.63
N LYS A 459 9.40 8.31 0.00
CA LYS A 459 10.79 8.79 0.08
C LYS A 459 11.06 10.02 -0.78
N PHE A 460 10.11 10.42 -1.63
CA PHE A 460 10.29 11.47 -2.64
C PHE A 460 9.22 12.56 -2.52
N THR A 461 8.66 12.77 -1.34
CA THR A 461 7.63 13.81 -1.11
C THR A 461 8.13 15.20 -1.47
N GLN A 462 9.38 15.55 -1.15
CA GLN A 462 9.94 16.87 -1.49
C GLN A 462 9.94 17.12 -3.01
N SER A 463 10.40 16.15 -3.82
CA SER A 463 10.39 16.26 -5.28
C SER A 463 8.96 16.48 -5.84
N LYS A 464 7.95 15.86 -5.23
CA LYS A 464 6.54 16.05 -5.61
C LYS A 464 5.99 17.40 -5.15
N ILE A 465 6.38 17.86 -3.96
CA ILE A 465 6.04 19.19 -3.45
C ILE A 465 6.57 20.22 -4.45
N ASP A 466 7.87 20.18 -4.76
CA ASP A 466 8.53 21.12 -5.66
C ASP A 466 7.88 21.13 -7.05
N TYR A 467 7.51 19.95 -7.59
CA TYR A 467 6.81 19.86 -8.87
C TYR A 467 5.41 20.47 -8.82
N HIS A 468 4.60 20.14 -7.81
CA HIS A 468 3.22 20.61 -7.73
C HIS A 468 3.10 22.07 -7.25
N SER A 469 4.12 22.63 -6.59
CA SER A 469 4.23 24.05 -6.28
C SER A 469 4.85 24.87 -7.42
N ARG A 470 5.38 24.20 -8.46
CA ARG A 470 6.12 24.81 -9.59
C ARG A 470 7.41 25.51 -9.16
N ASP A 471 8.08 24.95 -8.15
CA ASP A 471 9.34 25.46 -7.60
C ASP A 471 10.58 24.77 -8.21
N ILE A 472 10.40 23.89 -9.19
CA ILE A 472 11.51 23.30 -9.94
C ILE A 472 11.97 24.28 -11.01
N ARG A 473 13.19 24.81 -10.84
CA ARG A 473 13.83 25.72 -11.79
C ARG A 473 13.93 25.07 -13.18
N ASP A 474 13.64 25.85 -14.22
CA ASP A 474 13.76 25.47 -15.63
C ASP A 474 12.89 24.25 -16.02
N MET A 475 11.82 23.96 -15.26
CA MET A 475 10.84 22.91 -15.55
C MET A 475 9.39 23.47 -15.56
N PRO A 476 8.64 23.38 -16.67
CA PRO A 476 7.28 23.92 -16.78
C PRO A 476 6.25 23.35 -15.80
N CYS A 477 6.44 22.11 -15.34
CA CYS A 477 5.53 21.38 -14.46
C CYS A 477 4.06 21.39 -14.96
N PRO A 478 3.79 20.93 -16.19
CA PRO A 478 2.48 21.05 -16.85
C PRO A 478 1.36 20.31 -16.10
N HIS A 479 1.70 19.30 -15.29
CA HIS A 479 0.75 18.52 -14.50
C HIS A 479 0.71 18.93 -13.02
N ALA A 480 1.23 20.11 -12.67
CA ALA A 480 1.15 20.65 -11.31
C ALA A 480 -0.31 20.80 -10.85
N ASN A 481 -0.58 20.46 -9.59
CA ASN A 481 -1.93 20.50 -8.99
C ASN A 481 -1.87 21.19 -7.61
N PRO A 482 -1.54 22.49 -7.56
CA PRO A 482 -1.43 23.22 -6.30
C PRO A 482 -2.79 23.37 -5.60
N PRO A 483 -2.80 23.52 -4.28
CA PRO A 483 -4.01 23.93 -3.55
C PRO A 483 -4.56 25.25 -4.10
N MET A 484 -5.86 25.29 -4.37
CA MET A 484 -6.54 26.52 -4.78
C MET A 484 -6.99 27.29 -3.54
N GLN A 485 -6.55 28.54 -3.42
CA GLN A 485 -7.06 29.44 -2.38
C GLN A 485 -8.44 29.96 -2.78
N VAL A 486 -9.39 29.87 -1.86
CA VAL A 486 -10.77 30.33 -2.04
C VAL A 486 -11.21 31.07 -0.79
N LYS A 487 -12.04 32.11 -0.96
CA LYS A 487 -12.63 32.83 0.16
C LYS A 487 -13.54 31.89 0.96
N ALA A 488 -13.60 32.12 2.28
CA ALA A 488 -14.42 31.35 3.20
C ALA A 488 -15.91 31.73 3.10
N ASP A 489 -16.48 31.61 1.89
CA ASP A 489 -17.89 31.84 1.62
C ASP A 489 -18.43 30.80 0.64
N PHE A 490 -19.72 30.48 0.80
CA PHE A 490 -20.38 29.42 0.04
C PHE A 490 -20.37 29.70 -1.47
N GLY A 491 -20.54 30.95 -1.89
CA GLY A 491 -20.58 31.33 -3.31
C GLY A 491 -19.25 31.05 -4.00
N SER A 492 -18.15 31.57 -3.45
CA SER A 492 -16.80 31.36 -3.97
C SER A 492 -16.43 29.89 -4.04
N VAL A 493 -16.75 29.11 -3.00
CA VAL A 493 -16.49 27.66 -2.98
C VAL A 493 -17.29 26.95 -4.08
N MET A 494 -18.59 27.26 -4.21
CA MET A 494 -19.45 26.64 -5.22
C MET A 494 -19.03 26.97 -6.65
N ASP A 495 -18.58 28.20 -6.91
CA ASP A 495 -18.17 28.61 -8.27
C ASP A 495 -16.88 27.90 -8.72
N VAL A 496 -15.93 27.74 -7.80
CA VAL A 496 -14.72 26.95 -8.05
C VAL A 496 -15.06 25.47 -8.26
N LEU A 497 -15.96 24.90 -7.46
CA LEU A 497 -16.40 23.50 -7.61
C LEU A 497 -17.13 23.27 -8.93
N LYS A 498 -18.02 24.17 -9.35
CA LYS A 498 -18.71 24.10 -10.67
C LYS A 498 -17.72 24.06 -11.81
N THR A 499 -16.76 24.99 -11.78
CA THR A 499 -15.74 25.11 -12.83
C THR A 499 -14.90 23.84 -12.92
N ARG A 500 -14.56 23.22 -11.79
CA ARG A 500 -13.66 22.07 -11.74
C ARG A 500 -14.34 20.72 -11.97
N THR A 501 -15.61 20.56 -11.59
CA THR A 501 -16.30 19.27 -11.66
C THR A 501 -17.04 19.04 -12.96
N ASN A 502 -17.18 20.06 -13.82
CA ASN A 502 -17.98 20.00 -15.06
C ASN A 502 -19.40 19.43 -14.85
N LEU A 503 -19.91 19.49 -13.60
CA LEU A 503 -21.25 19.05 -13.24
C LEU A 503 -22.23 20.17 -13.62
N PRO A 504 -23.25 19.91 -14.44
CA PRO A 504 -24.38 20.81 -14.55
C PRO A 504 -25.10 20.79 -13.19
N ILE A 505 -24.80 21.77 -12.33
CA ILE A 505 -25.55 21.94 -11.09
C ILE A 505 -26.95 22.40 -11.48
N PRO A 506 -28.02 21.69 -11.11
CA PRO A 506 -29.37 22.15 -11.37
C PRO A 506 -29.55 23.51 -10.70
N ARG A 507 -29.91 24.54 -11.47
CA ARG A 507 -30.34 25.81 -10.89
C ARG A 507 -31.65 25.56 -10.16
N TYR A 508 -31.59 25.46 -8.84
CA TYR A 508 -32.78 25.54 -8.01
C TYR A 508 -33.08 27.02 -7.76
N GLU A 509 -34.04 27.57 -8.51
CA GLU A 509 -34.65 28.86 -8.17
C GLU A 509 -35.46 28.69 -6.87
N PHE A 510 -34.97 29.25 -5.78
CA PHE A 510 -35.78 29.45 -4.58
C PHE A 510 -36.75 30.61 -4.83
N GLY A 511 -37.89 30.31 -5.44
CA GLY A 511 -39.04 31.22 -5.49
C GLY A 511 -39.69 31.34 -4.11
N LEU A 512 -39.31 32.36 -3.34
CA LEU A 512 -40.07 32.81 -2.18
C LEU A 512 -41.38 33.44 -2.67
N LYS A 513 -42.45 32.65 -2.82
CA LYS A 513 -43.82 33.18 -2.91
C LYS A 513 -44.29 33.54 -1.50
N CYS A 514 -44.21 34.82 -1.16
CA CYS A 514 -44.99 35.39 -0.05
C CYS A 514 -46.48 35.23 -0.35
N ILE A 515 -47.15 34.32 0.35
CA ILE A 515 -48.61 34.30 0.41
C ILE A 515 -49.01 35.18 1.58
N HIS A 516 -49.40 36.43 1.30
CA HIS A 516 -50.16 37.25 2.23
C HIS A 516 -51.65 37.03 1.96
N SER A 517 -52.36 36.50 2.93
CA SER A 517 -53.82 36.53 2.98
C SER A 517 -54.22 36.97 4.39
N PRO A 518 -54.91 38.12 4.56
CA PRO A 518 -55.29 38.61 5.88
C PRO A 518 -56.56 37.88 6.37
N PRO A 519 -56.73 37.64 7.68
CA PRO A 519 -58.00 37.19 8.21
C PRO A 519 -58.91 38.41 8.42
N SER A 520 -60.04 38.42 7.72
CA SER A 520 -61.14 39.36 7.92
C SER A 520 -62.00 38.97 9.13
N SER A 521 -62.21 39.96 10.00
CA SER A 521 -63.42 40.27 10.77
C SER A 521 -64.09 39.20 11.64
N LEU A 522 -64.14 39.44 12.95
CA LEU A 522 -65.35 39.37 13.79
C LEU A 522 -65.11 40.11 15.13
N LEU A 523 -65.76 41.28 15.25
CA LEU A 523 -66.38 41.97 16.42
C LEU A 523 -66.02 41.46 17.84
N GLY A 524 -65.71 42.28 18.86
CA GLY A 524 -66.37 43.52 19.29
C GLY A 524 -65.71 44.15 20.53
N GLU A 525 -66.23 45.32 20.91
CA GLU A 525 -65.72 46.36 21.83
C GLU A 525 -65.66 46.00 23.34
N THR A 526 -64.78 46.65 24.12
CA THR A 526 -65.08 47.59 25.24
C THR A 526 -63.90 47.84 26.20
N GLU A 527 -63.89 49.03 26.80
CA GLU A 527 -62.84 49.65 27.62
C GLU A 527 -62.80 49.22 29.12
N SER A 528 -61.62 49.46 29.72
CA SER A 528 -61.37 50.00 31.07
C SER A 528 -61.05 49.09 32.29
N LYS A 529 -59.85 49.37 32.83
CA LYS A 529 -59.39 49.54 34.23
C LYS A 529 -59.77 48.56 35.37
N THR A 530 -58.67 48.02 35.93
CA THR A 530 -58.27 47.89 37.35
C THR A 530 -58.89 46.84 38.30
N SER A 531 -57.97 45.97 38.78
CA SER A 531 -57.68 45.61 40.19
C SER A 531 -58.06 44.21 40.73
N SER A 532 -57.02 43.60 41.32
CA SER A 532 -57.00 42.69 42.48
C SER A 532 -57.31 41.18 42.34
N SER A 533 -56.22 40.41 42.52
CA SER A 533 -56.06 39.21 43.37
C SER A 533 -56.66 37.84 43.02
N LYS A 534 -55.80 36.82 43.24
CA LYS A 534 -56.00 35.38 43.56
C LYS A 534 -55.85 34.33 42.43
N SER A 535 -54.71 33.64 42.51
CA SER A 535 -54.45 32.18 42.39
C SER A 535 -55.29 31.29 41.43
N ALA A 536 -54.62 30.69 40.43
CA ALA A 536 -54.82 29.30 39.97
C ALA A 536 -53.66 28.86 39.01
N GLU A 537 -53.41 27.55 38.96
CA GLU A 537 -52.24 26.79 38.46
C GLU A 537 -51.86 26.93 36.97
N PRO A 538 -50.60 26.64 36.55
CA PRO A 538 -50.27 26.40 35.15
C PRO A 538 -50.28 24.90 34.78
N LEU A 539 -51.05 24.58 33.73
CA LEU A 539 -51.02 23.35 32.94
C LEU A 539 -49.63 23.08 32.32
N PRO A 540 -49.25 21.82 32.06
CA PRO A 540 -47.97 21.50 31.41
C PRO A 540 -47.96 21.90 29.93
N GLU A 541 -46.90 22.60 29.51
CA GLU A 541 -46.63 22.98 28.12
C GLU A 541 -46.50 21.75 27.20
N LEU A 542 -47.23 21.76 26.09
CA LEU A 542 -47.14 20.78 25.01
C LEU A 542 -46.28 21.35 23.88
N LEU A 543 -45.11 20.73 23.61
CA LEU A 543 -44.32 21.00 22.41
C LEU A 543 -44.75 20.03 21.29
N MET A 544 -45.39 20.56 20.23
CA MET A 544 -45.72 19.82 19.01
C MET A 544 -44.73 20.19 17.91
N LEU A 545 -43.90 19.24 17.48
CA LEU A 545 -43.04 19.37 16.30
C LEU A 545 -43.65 18.55 15.15
N SER A 546 -43.96 19.21 14.04
CA SER A 546 -44.47 18.55 12.83
C SER A 546 -43.36 18.56 11.76
N ILE A 547 -42.86 17.39 11.35
CA ILE A 547 -41.84 17.28 10.29
C ILE A 547 -42.51 16.71 9.03
N LEU A 548 -42.76 17.56 8.04
CA LEU A 548 -43.21 17.15 6.71
C LEU A 548 -42.00 17.08 5.78
N THR A 549 -41.67 15.88 5.29
CA THR A 549 -40.67 15.72 4.22
C THR A 549 -41.25 14.98 3.04
N LYS A 550 -41.27 15.65 1.88
CA LYS A 550 -41.47 15.01 0.58
C LYS A 550 -40.12 14.93 -0.14
N SER A 551 -39.69 13.70 -0.42
CA SER A 551 -38.53 13.31 -1.27
C SER A 551 -37.13 13.41 -0.64
N PRO A 552 -36.19 12.49 -0.98
CA PRO A 552 -34.91 12.37 -0.30
C PRO A 552 -33.91 13.39 -0.87
N CYS A 553 -32.98 13.83 -0.02
CA CYS A 553 -31.90 14.79 -0.34
C CYS A 553 -32.29 16.27 -0.29
N THR A 554 -32.69 16.75 0.89
CA THR A 554 -32.02 17.80 1.69
C THR A 554 -32.92 18.18 2.87
N ARG A 555 -32.37 18.30 4.09
CA ARG A 555 -33.11 18.82 5.25
C ARG A 555 -32.30 19.96 5.87
N ASN A 556 -32.76 21.19 5.69
CA ASN A 556 -32.39 22.29 6.57
C ASN A 556 -33.28 22.24 7.81
N LEU A 557 -32.68 22.17 8.99
CA LEU A 557 -33.37 22.40 10.26
C LEU A 557 -33.43 23.91 10.49
N HIS A 558 -34.62 24.51 10.44
CA HIS A 558 -34.85 25.83 11.05
C HIS A 558 -35.52 25.62 12.41
N ALA A 559 -34.79 25.91 13.48
CA ALA A 559 -35.35 26.10 14.81
C ALA A 559 -35.48 27.62 15.03
N GLY A 560 -36.71 28.13 15.01
CA GLY A 560 -37.02 29.49 15.43
C GLY A 560 -37.45 29.50 16.90
N ILE A 561 -36.75 30.24 17.75
CA ILE A 561 -37.22 30.59 19.09
C ILE A 561 -37.94 31.93 18.96
N LEU A 562 -39.25 31.97 19.22
CA LEU A 562 -40.00 33.22 19.34
C LEU A 562 -39.68 33.84 20.71
N ASN A 563 -38.87 34.90 20.74
CA ASN A 563 -38.72 35.74 21.92
C ASN A 563 -39.75 36.88 21.85
N GLY A 564 -40.83 36.75 22.63
CA GLY A 564 -41.71 37.87 22.98
C GLY A 564 -41.13 38.61 24.17
N GLY A 565 -40.77 39.88 24.01
CA GLY A 565 -40.23 40.72 25.07
C GLY A 565 -41.32 41.26 26.02
N GLY A 566 -41.00 41.30 27.32
CA GLY A 566 -41.75 42.04 28.32
C GLY A 566 -41.37 41.74 29.78
N GLY A 567 -40.51 42.57 30.37
CA GLY A 567 -40.59 42.98 31.78
C GLY A 567 -40.12 42.03 32.90
N GLY A 568 -38.86 42.20 33.32
CA GLY A 568 -38.36 42.24 34.71
C GLY A 568 -38.88 41.28 35.79
N GLY A 569 -38.04 40.31 36.18
CA GLY A 569 -38.12 39.58 37.45
C GLY A 569 -37.21 38.35 37.44
N GLY A 570 -36.20 38.31 38.31
CA GLY A 570 -35.09 37.36 38.24
C GLY A 570 -35.47 35.87 38.30
N GLY A 571 -34.78 35.04 37.50
CA GLY A 571 -34.85 33.59 37.64
C GLY A 571 -34.31 32.81 36.43
N ILE A 572 -33.10 32.26 36.59
CA ILE A 572 -32.53 31.09 35.90
C ILE A 572 -32.36 31.21 34.37
N GLY A 573 -31.23 31.80 33.96
CA GLY A 573 -30.69 31.60 32.62
C GLY A 573 -30.17 30.17 32.45
N ILE A 574 -30.70 29.44 31.46
CA ILE A 574 -30.15 28.16 31.02
C ILE A 574 -28.90 28.46 30.17
N LYS A 575 -27.71 28.21 30.71
CA LYS A 575 -26.44 28.32 29.99
C LYS A 575 -26.35 27.30 28.85
N GLY A 576 -25.70 27.70 27.76
CA GLY A 576 -25.72 27.11 26.41
C GLY A 576 -25.33 25.63 26.21
N ASP A 577 -24.87 24.90 27.23
CA ASP A 577 -24.49 23.49 27.07
C ASP A 577 -25.70 22.52 27.05
N SER A 578 -26.84 22.91 27.64
CA SER A 578 -28.03 22.06 27.69
C SER A 578 -28.73 21.94 26.33
N CYS A 579 -28.67 22.99 25.50
CA CYS A 579 -29.22 22.97 24.14
C CYS A 579 -28.35 22.15 23.17
N GLN A 580 -27.02 22.15 23.34
CA GLN A 580 -26.11 21.35 22.51
C GLN A 580 -26.25 19.84 22.77
N GLN A 581 -26.44 19.42 24.03
CA GLN A 581 -26.62 18.00 24.34
C GLN A 581 -27.97 17.44 23.85
N LEU A 582 -29.04 18.25 23.87
CA LEU A 582 -30.33 17.89 23.26
C LEU A 582 -30.22 17.78 21.72
N PHE A 583 -29.43 18.65 21.09
CA PHE A 583 -29.12 18.60 19.66
C PHE A 583 -28.32 17.33 19.28
N ILE A 584 -27.37 16.91 20.12
CA ILE A 584 -26.57 15.69 19.92
C ILE A 584 -27.45 14.43 20.03
N LEU A 585 -28.38 14.39 20.99
CA LEU A 585 -29.35 13.28 21.14
C LEU A 585 -30.29 13.16 19.93
N LEU A 586 -30.75 14.28 19.37
CA LEU A 586 -31.56 14.31 18.15
C LEU A 586 -30.75 13.86 16.91
N HIS A 587 -29.49 14.28 16.78
CA HIS A 587 -28.62 13.85 15.68
C HIS A 587 -28.30 12.34 15.72
N TYR A 588 -28.03 11.78 16.91
CA TYR A 588 -27.68 10.37 17.05
C TYR A 588 -28.84 9.43 16.72
N HIS A 589 -30.08 9.87 16.95
CA HIS A 589 -31.28 9.05 16.68
C HIS A 589 -31.85 9.20 15.26
N VAL A 590 -31.48 10.25 14.51
CA VAL A 590 -31.74 10.33 13.06
C VAL A 590 -30.99 9.22 12.31
N TYR A 591 -29.77 8.87 12.74
CA TYR A 591 -29.01 7.75 12.17
C TYR A 591 -29.66 6.36 12.40
N VAL A 592 -30.32 6.16 13.55
CA VAL A 592 -31.06 4.91 13.83
C VAL A 592 -32.32 4.82 12.95
N LEU A 593 -32.91 5.95 12.60
CA LEU A 593 -34.02 6.02 11.65
C LEU A 593 -33.57 5.83 10.20
N ASP A 594 -32.37 6.29 9.83
CA ASP A 594 -31.77 6.05 8.50
C ASP A 594 -31.57 4.54 8.21
N ALA A 595 -31.17 3.75 9.23
CA ALA A 595 -31.07 2.30 9.12
C ALA A 595 -32.43 1.62 8.85
N LEU A 596 -33.53 2.20 9.36
CA LEU A 596 -34.90 1.75 9.09
C LEU A 596 -35.42 2.22 7.72
N PHE A 597 -35.04 3.42 7.27
CA PHE A 597 -35.40 3.97 5.95
C PHE A 597 -34.81 3.16 4.79
N PHE A 598 -33.61 2.60 4.93
CA PHE A 598 -32.98 1.80 3.88
C PHE A 598 -33.74 0.50 3.54
N GLN A 599 -34.59 0.00 4.46
CA GLN A 599 -35.38 -1.23 4.23
C GLN A 599 -36.77 -0.99 3.63
N LEU A 600 -37.34 0.21 3.73
CA LEU A 600 -38.73 0.49 3.33
C LEU A 600 -38.75 1.42 2.11
N LYS A 601 -38.77 0.83 0.90
CA LYS A 601 -38.77 1.54 -0.39
C LYS A 601 -40.10 2.28 -0.72
N SER A 602 -40.70 2.99 0.24
CA SER A 602 -41.91 3.81 0.00
C SER A 602 -41.96 5.01 0.96
N ALA A 603 -42.67 6.08 0.57
CA ALA A 603 -42.86 7.28 1.40
C ALA A 603 -43.71 6.97 2.64
N VAL A 604 -43.13 7.06 3.84
CA VAL A 604 -43.83 6.89 5.12
C VAL A 604 -43.82 8.22 5.88
N THR A 605 -44.96 8.59 6.45
CA THR A 605 -45.08 9.72 7.38
C THR A 605 -44.80 9.23 8.79
N ILE A 606 -43.78 9.76 9.46
CA ILE A 606 -43.42 9.37 10.83
C ILE A 606 -43.78 10.52 11.78
N ASN A 607 -44.68 10.26 12.71
CA ASN A 607 -45.04 11.18 13.79
C ASN A 607 -44.26 10.82 15.06
N VAL A 608 -43.25 11.62 15.42
CA VAL A 608 -42.47 11.42 16.64
C VAL A 608 -43.07 12.23 17.78
N ARG A 609 -43.53 11.56 18.84
CA ARG A 609 -44.11 12.22 20.03
C ARG A 609 -43.17 12.04 21.23
N ILE A 610 -42.46 13.10 21.60
CA ILE A 610 -41.55 13.08 22.76
C ILE A 610 -42.34 13.54 24.00
N VAL A 611 -42.43 12.69 25.02
CA VAL A 611 -43.08 13.01 26.29
C VAL A 611 -42.04 12.93 27.40
N VAL A 612 -41.66 14.08 27.96
CA VAL A 612 -40.73 14.13 29.10
C VAL A 612 -41.56 14.19 30.37
N LYS A 613 -41.51 13.16 31.21
CA LYS A 613 -42.17 13.16 32.52
C LYS A 613 -41.16 13.52 33.62
N PRO A 614 -41.46 14.48 34.51
CA PRO A 614 -40.69 14.66 35.72
C PRO A 614 -40.92 13.46 36.67
N PRO A 615 -39.90 12.98 37.41
CA PRO A 615 -40.09 11.92 38.39
C PRO A 615 -40.93 12.41 39.59
N PRO A 616 -41.71 11.53 40.26
CA PRO A 616 -42.40 11.90 41.48
C PRO A 616 -41.39 12.19 42.60
N PHE A 617 -41.61 13.28 43.34
CA PHE A 617 -40.78 13.66 44.48
C PHE A 617 -40.91 12.64 45.62
N VAL A 618 -39.83 11.92 45.91
CA VAL A 618 -39.64 11.21 47.19
C VAL A 618 -38.20 11.47 47.66
N SER A 619 -38.06 11.88 48.92
CA SER A 619 -36.82 12.35 49.54
C SER A 619 -35.74 11.27 49.64
N GLY A 620 -34.50 11.61 49.26
CA GLY A 620 -33.32 11.10 49.99
C GLY A 620 -32.19 10.38 49.24
N GLU A 621 -32.22 10.15 47.92
CA GLU A 621 -31.07 9.57 47.18
C GLU A 621 -30.81 10.27 45.83
N PRO A 622 -29.54 10.38 45.37
CA PRO A 622 -29.25 10.85 44.02
C PRO A 622 -29.54 9.73 43.02
N ARG A 623 -30.61 9.83 42.23
CA ARG A 623 -30.85 8.88 41.13
C ARG A 623 -31.11 9.55 39.78
N ARG A 624 -30.62 8.82 38.77
CA ARG A 624 -30.49 9.11 37.34
C ARG A 624 -31.81 9.55 36.69
N VAL A 625 -31.75 10.56 35.82
CA VAL A 625 -32.87 11.01 34.98
C VAL A 625 -33.25 9.88 34.01
N LEU A 626 -34.52 9.47 34.02
CA LEU A 626 -35.10 8.50 33.09
C LEU A 626 -35.97 9.27 32.09
N ALA A 627 -35.51 9.43 30.85
CA ALA A 627 -36.34 9.92 29.75
C ALA A 627 -37.01 8.73 29.04
N GLU A 628 -38.34 8.71 28.96
CA GLU A 628 -39.08 7.73 28.16
C GLU A 628 -39.40 8.33 26.78
N ILE A 629 -38.74 7.86 25.73
CA ILE A 629 -39.04 8.29 24.34
C ILE A 629 -39.97 7.26 23.71
N ARG A 630 -41.17 7.66 23.28
CA ARG A 630 -42.08 6.79 22.53
C ARG A 630 -42.12 7.21 21.07
N VAL A 631 -41.73 6.31 20.17
CA VAL A 631 -41.81 6.53 18.73
C VAL A 631 -42.99 5.71 18.19
N GLY A 632 -43.97 6.38 17.60
CA GLY A 632 -45.08 5.75 16.89
C GLY A 632 -44.85 5.88 15.38
N VAL A 633 -45.09 4.79 14.64
CA VAL A 633 -45.07 4.80 13.17
C VAL A 633 -46.47 4.40 12.72
N GLU A 634 -47.17 5.29 12.02
CA GLU A 634 -48.47 5.00 11.41
C GLU A 634 -48.26 4.74 9.92
N ALA A 635 -48.65 3.54 9.46
CA ALA A 635 -48.73 3.16 8.06
C ALA A 635 -50.13 2.60 7.79
N PRO A 636 -50.65 2.66 6.54
CA PRO A 636 -51.97 2.10 6.23
C PRO A 636 -51.88 0.56 6.20
N GLU A 637 -52.46 -0.07 7.24
CA GLU A 637 -52.66 -1.52 7.49
C GLU A 637 -51.46 -2.40 7.95
N PRO A 638 -51.75 -3.49 8.71
CA PRO A 638 -51.75 -3.51 10.17
C PRO A 638 -50.33 -3.62 10.75
N VAL A 639 -49.96 -2.67 11.61
CA VAL A 639 -48.58 -2.49 12.08
C VAL A 639 -48.33 -3.14 13.44
N ILE A 640 -47.25 -3.93 13.50
CA ILE A 640 -46.57 -4.38 14.71
C ILE A 640 -46.15 -3.14 15.54
N ARG A 641 -46.77 -2.94 16.70
CA ARG A 641 -46.31 -1.92 17.66
C ARG A 641 -45.04 -2.40 18.36
N ARG A 642 -43.91 -1.72 18.14
CA ARG A 642 -42.70 -1.89 18.96
C ARG A 642 -42.42 -0.63 19.78
N SER A 643 -42.39 -0.79 21.10
CA SER A 643 -41.92 0.24 22.04
C SER A 643 -40.47 -0.03 22.41
N ILE A 644 -39.60 0.98 22.31
CA ILE A 644 -38.21 0.91 22.75
C ILE A 644 -38.07 1.73 24.03
N ARG A 645 -37.53 1.13 25.11
CA ARG A 645 -37.15 1.84 26.35
C ARG A 645 -35.63 1.91 26.43
N ILE A 646 -35.08 3.09 26.72
CA ILE A 646 -33.63 3.31 26.83
C ILE A 646 -33.31 3.94 28.20
N LEU A 647 -32.29 3.42 28.87
CA LEU A 647 -31.76 3.90 30.16
C LEU A 647 -30.40 4.54 29.92
N VAL A 648 -30.22 5.81 30.30
CA VAL A 648 -28.94 6.53 30.12
C VAL A 648 -28.24 6.71 31.48
N PRO A 649 -27.00 6.24 31.67
CA PRO A 649 -26.26 6.45 32.91
C PRO A 649 -25.28 7.64 32.84
N GLY A 650 -25.30 8.51 33.85
CA GLY A 650 -24.18 9.40 34.19
C GLY A 650 -24.43 10.90 34.04
N TRP A 651 -24.98 11.53 35.08
CA TRP A 651 -24.92 12.99 35.28
C TRP A 651 -24.28 13.23 36.66
N ARG A 652 -23.17 13.98 36.75
CA ARG A 652 -22.62 14.50 38.02
C ARG A 652 -23.05 15.96 38.17
N CYS A 653 -23.79 16.29 39.23
CA CYS A 653 -24.03 17.67 39.64
C CYS A 653 -22.73 18.30 40.16
N TRP A 654 -22.37 19.48 39.63
CA TRP A 654 -21.57 20.44 40.39
C TRP A 654 -22.55 21.30 41.20
N ARG A 655 -22.30 21.44 42.51
CA ARG A 655 -23.04 22.37 43.40
C ARG A 655 -22.64 23.81 43.04
N VAL A 656 -23.62 24.70 43.14
CA VAL A 656 -23.55 26.16 42.94
C VAL A 656 -22.59 26.81 43.92
#